data_AF-A0A816R3Q5-F1
#
_entry.id   AF-A0A816R3Q5-F1
#
_cell.length_a   1.000
_cell.length_b   1.000
_cell.length_c   1.000
_cell.angle_alpha   90.00
_cell.angle_beta   90.00
_cell.angle_gamma   90.00
#
_symmetry.space_group_name_H-M   'P 1'
#
loop_
_entity.id
_entity.type
_entity.pdbx_description
1 polymer ?
#
loop_
_entity_poly.entity_id
_entity_poly.type
_entity_poly.pdbx_seq_one_letter_code
_entity_poly.pdbx_strand_id
1 'polypeptide(L)'
;MAISIYFSLLLIFLSHFPSSHAEPFIGVNIGQVADNLPPPTETVKLLKSSSIEKVRLYGADPAIIKALAGTGIGIVIGAGNGDIPSLAADPNAASQWINSNVLPFYPASKIILITIGNEVLMSGDPNLVNQLLPAMQNVQKALEATSLGGKIKVSTVHSMTVLGSSDPPSSGSFAPGSQAGLKGILQFLSDTGSPFTINPYPFFAYRDDTRPETLAFCLFQPNPGRVDGNTGIKYMNMFDAQVDAVHSALKSMGFEKVEIVVAETGWPSRGDPNEVGPSVDNAKAYNGNLIAHLKSMVGTPLMPGKSVDTYIFALYDENLKPGPSSERAFGLFKTDLSIAYDAGLAKSSGSSSNSSSQTPSGKVTSTGWCVPRNGATDQQLQASLDWACGQGIDCGPIQPGGACFEPNNVASHAAFAMNMYFQKSPKKPTDCDFSQTATLTSQNPSYNSCVYPGGGGAGSTGVMNKYVSSDKLESKQNGAVEPKVYSSLSFLLIFVVQVRNSIMSVSELKERHAAATETVNNLRDRLRQRRLQLLDTDVAKYSAAQGRSPVKFGATDLVCCRTLQGHTGKVYSLDWTPERNRIVSASQDGRLIVWNALTSQKTHAIKLPCAWVMTCAFSPNGQTVACGGLDSVCSIFSLSSTADKDGTVPVSRMLSGHRGYVSCCQYVPNEDARLITSSGDQTCVLWDVTTGLKTSVFGGEFQSGHTADVLSVSISGSNPNWFISGSCDTTARLWDTRAASRAVRTFHGHEGDVNTVKFFPDGNRFGTGSEDGTCRLYDIRTGHQLQVYQPHGDGENVPVTSIAFSASGRLLFAGYANNNACYVWDTLLGEIVLDLGELQDSHKNRISCLGMSADGSALCTGSWDSNLKIWAFGGHRRVI
;
A
#
# COMPACT_ATOMS: atom_id res chain seq x y z
N MET A 1 -35.23 -49.08 -40.63
CA MET A 1 -35.46 -48.61 -39.25
C MET A 1 -34.28 -48.83 -38.32
N ALA A 2 -33.70 -50.03 -38.24
CA ALA A 2 -32.59 -50.32 -37.29
C ALA A 2 -31.33 -49.45 -37.48
N ILE A 3 -30.97 -49.11 -38.72
CA ILE A 3 -29.78 -48.27 -39.02
C ILE A 3 -30.00 -46.80 -38.59
N SER A 4 -31.23 -46.29 -38.73
CA SER A 4 -31.57 -44.92 -38.32
C SER A 4 -31.57 -44.78 -36.80
N ILE A 5 -32.00 -45.83 -36.08
CA ILE A 5 -31.98 -45.86 -34.62
C ILE A 5 -30.53 -45.95 -34.11
N TYR A 6 -29.66 -46.69 -34.79
CA TYR A 6 -28.24 -46.78 -34.45
C TYR A 6 -27.51 -45.44 -34.67
N PHE A 7 -27.84 -44.72 -35.75
CA PHE A 7 -27.25 -43.40 -36.02
C PHE A 7 -27.74 -42.34 -35.03
N SER A 8 -29.02 -42.38 -34.64
CA SER A 8 -29.56 -41.49 -33.59
C SER A 8 -29.00 -41.81 -32.20
N LEU A 9 -28.80 -43.09 -31.86
CA LEU A 9 -28.16 -43.48 -30.59
C LEU A 9 -26.67 -43.10 -30.55
N LEU A 10 -25.96 -43.18 -31.68
CA LEU A 10 -24.56 -42.74 -31.76
C LEU A 10 -24.42 -41.22 -31.61
N LEU A 11 -25.35 -40.43 -32.17
CA LEU A 11 -25.42 -38.97 -31.98
C LEU A 11 -25.80 -38.55 -30.55
N ILE A 12 -26.61 -39.36 -29.85
CA ILE A 12 -26.92 -39.15 -28.43
C ILE A 12 -25.72 -39.52 -27.55
N PHE A 13 -24.97 -40.58 -27.89
CA PHE A 13 -23.74 -40.96 -27.18
C PHE A 13 -22.59 -39.96 -27.39
N LEU A 14 -22.47 -39.36 -28.58
CA LEU A 14 -21.48 -38.32 -28.88
C LEU A 14 -21.82 -36.93 -28.30
N SER A 15 -23.06 -36.70 -27.89
CA SER A 15 -23.48 -35.45 -27.22
C SER A 15 -23.46 -35.52 -25.68
N HIS A 16 -23.13 -36.68 -25.11
CA HIS A 16 -23.09 -36.93 -23.65
C HIS A 16 -21.71 -37.30 -23.10
N PHE A 17 -20.63 -37.14 -23.89
CA PHE A 17 -19.32 -36.96 -23.28
C PHE A 17 -19.20 -35.51 -22.85
N PRO A 18 -19.25 -35.15 -21.54
CA PRO A 18 -18.62 -33.92 -21.13
C PRO A 18 -17.18 -34.03 -21.63
N SER A 19 -16.80 -33.12 -22.52
CA SER A 19 -15.39 -32.91 -22.80
C SER A 19 -14.72 -32.71 -21.44
N SER A 20 -14.00 -33.71 -20.96
CA SER A 20 -13.16 -33.62 -19.79
C SER A 20 -11.95 -32.75 -20.16
N HIS A 21 -12.20 -31.48 -20.44
CA HIS A 21 -11.20 -30.47 -20.19
C HIS A 21 -11.09 -30.46 -18.66
N ALA A 22 -9.95 -30.91 -18.15
CA ALA A 22 -9.65 -30.76 -16.74
C ALA A 22 -9.96 -29.31 -16.36
N GLU A 23 -10.89 -29.12 -15.42
CA GLU A 23 -11.19 -27.79 -14.92
C GLU A 23 -9.87 -27.16 -14.44
N PRO A 24 -9.57 -25.91 -14.84
CA PRO A 24 -8.37 -25.27 -14.36
C PRO A 24 -8.41 -25.06 -12.85
N PHE A 25 -7.57 -25.75 -12.10
CA PHE A 25 -7.55 -25.65 -10.64
C PHE A 25 -6.49 -24.67 -10.11
N ILE A 26 -5.65 -24.11 -10.98
CA ILE A 26 -4.59 -23.16 -10.60
C ILE A 26 -5.03 -21.73 -10.94
N GLY A 27 -5.26 -20.95 -9.89
CA GLY A 27 -5.50 -19.52 -9.94
C GLY A 27 -4.38 -18.70 -9.32
N VAL A 28 -4.42 -17.39 -9.55
CA VAL A 28 -3.56 -16.41 -8.88
C VAL A 28 -4.36 -15.15 -8.54
N ASN A 29 -4.06 -14.50 -7.42
CA ASN A 29 -4.63 -13.18 -7.16
C ASN A 29 -3.80 -12.09 -7.81
N ILE A 30 -4.48 -11.07 -8.34
CA ILE A 30 -3.87 -9.85 -8.83
C ILE A 30 -4.16 -8.76 -7.80
N GLY A 31 -3.18 -8.55 -6.93
CA GLY A 31 -3.15 -7.43 -6.00
C GLY A 31 -3.01 -6.10 -6.75
N GLN A 32 -3.63 -5.05 -6.21
CA GLN A 32 -3.62 -3.70 -6.79
C GLN A 32 -3.03 -2.67 -5.84
N VAL A 33 -2.51 -3.08 -4.68
CA VAL A 33 -1.88 -2.16 -3.72
C VAL A 33 -0.41 -1.94 -4.12
N ALA A 34 -0.22 -1.45 -5.34
CA ALA A 34 1.08 -1.18 -5.96
C ALA A 34 0.98 -0.08 -7.04
N ASP A 35 2.06 0.69 -7.24
CA ASP A 35 2.15 1.74 -8.28
C ASP A 35 3.14 1.41 -9.42
N ASN A 36 3.73 0.22 -9.38
CA ASN A 36 4.73 -0.26 -10.34
C ASN A 36 4.24 -1.46 -11.16
N LEU A 37 2.93 -1.77 -11.15
CA LEU A 37 2.38 -2.92 -11.87
C LEU A 37 2.47 -2.74 -13.39
N PRO A 38 2.76 -3.82 -14.15
CA PRO A 38 2.78 -3.76 -15.60
C PRO A 38 1.38 -3.52 -16.17
N PRO A 39 1.26 -2.97 -17.39
CA PRO A 39 -0.03 -2.78 -18.05
C PRO A 39 -0.84 -4.08 -18.12
N PRO A 40 -2.18 -4.04 -18.00
CA PRO A 40 -3.03 -5.25 -18.00
C PRO A 40 -2.82 -6.15 -19.23
N THR A 41 -2.54 -5.56 -20.40
CA THR A 41 -2.28 -6.31 -21.65
C THR A 41 -1.02 -7.17 -21.58
N GLU A 42 0.04 -6.69 -20.93
CA GLU A 42 1.27 -7.47 -20.75
C GLU A 42 1.06 -8.58 -19.72
N THR A 43 0.32 -8.29 -18.65
CA THR A 43 -0.09 -9.30 -17.66
C THR A 43 -0.88 -10.43 -18.33
N VAL A 44 -1.79 -10.12 -19.25
CA VAL A 44 -2.55 -11.15 -20.00
C VAL A 44 -1.65 -12.02 -20.87
N LYS A 45 -0.62 -11.45 -21.52
CA LYS A 45 0.37 -12.24 -22.28
C LYS A 45 1.13 -13.19 -21.37
N LEU A 46 1.55 -12.71 -20.20
CA LEU A 46 2.22 -13.53 -19.19
C LEU A 46 1.33 -14.69 -18.74
N LEU A 47 0.08 -14.41 -18.36
CA LEU A 47 -0.89 -15.45 -17.96
C LEU A 47 -1.11 -16.49 -19.06
N LYS A 48 -1.21 -16.08 -20.33
CA LYS A 48 -1.36 -17.02 -21.45
C LYS A 48 -0.15 -17.96 -21.62
N SER A 49 1.05 -17.48 -21.27
CA SER A 49 2.30 -18.25 -21.34
C SER A 49 2.50 -19.23 -20.18
N SER A 50 1.72 -19.10 -19.10
CA SER A 50 1.83 -19.92 -17.90
C SER A 50 0.65 -20.87 -17.73
N SER A 51 0.78 -21.88 -16.86
CA SER A 51 -0.30 -22.81 -16.51
C SER A 51 -1.37 -22.19 -15.59
N ILE A 52 -1.45 -20.86 -15.51
CA ILE A 52 -2.47 -20.14 -14.74
C ILE A 52 -3.70 -19.96 -15.64
N GLU A 53 -4.85 -20.41 -15.15
CA GLU A 53 -6.08 -20.43 -15.93
C GLU A 53 -7.27 -19.76 -15.22
N LYS A 54 -7.08 -19.37 -13.95
CA LYS A 54 -8.01 -18.54 -13.18
C LYS A 54 -7.28 -17.34 -12.57
N VAL A 55 -7.97 -16.21 -12.44
CA VAL A 55 -7.47 -15.03 -11.73
C VAL A 55 -8.52 -14.51 -10.77
N ARG A 56 -8.08 -14.04 -9.61
CA ARG A 56 -8.96 -13.37 -8.65
C ARG A 56 -8.52 -11.93 -8.48
N LEU A 57 -9.50 -11.03 -8.59
CA LEU A 57 -9.38 -9.60 -8.37
C LEU A 57 -10.10 -9.25 -7.07
N TYR A 58 -9.45 -8.48 -6.20
CA TYR A 58 -10.05 -8.00 -4.95
C TYR A 58 -11.20 -7.01 -5.18
N GLY A 59 -11.22 -6.36 -6.35
CA GLY A 59 -12.27 -5.47 -6.83
C GLY A 59 -12.72 -5.82 -8.25
N ALA A 60 -13.53 -4.95 -8.86
CA ALA A 60 -14.01 -5.10 -10.23
C ALA A 60 -13.33 -4.11 -11.21
N ASP A 61 -12.00 -4.16 -11.31
CA ASP A 61 -11.25 -3.25 -12.19
C ASP A 61 -11.61 -3.46 -13.68
N PRO A 62 -12.22 -2.44 -14.34
CA PRO A 62 -12.69 -2.58 -15.70
C PRO A 62 -11.56 -2.76 -16.72
N ALA A 63 -10.36 -2.24 -16.46
CA ALA A 63 -9.22 -2.35 -17.37
C ALA A 63 -8.68 -3.78 -17.40
N ILE A 64 -8.54 -4.43 -16.24
CA ILE A 64 -8.07 -5.81 -16.16
C ILE A 64 -9.12 -6.78 -16.70
N ILE A 65 -10.39 -6.61 -16.30
CA ILE A 65 -11.49 -7.48 -16.78
C ILE A 65 -11.59 -7.40 -18.31
N LYS A 66 -11.50 -6.20 -18.88
CA LYS A 66 -11.52 -6.01 -20.34
C LYS A 66 -10.29 -6.59 -21.05
N ALA A 67 -9.11 -6.48 -20.44
CA ALA A 67 -7.89 -7.07 -21.01
C ALA A 67 -7.93 -8.60 -21.06
N LEU A 68 -8.69 -9.24 -20.15
CA LEU A 68 -8.89 -10.69 -20.11
C LEU A 68 -9.99 -11.19 -21.07
N ALA A 69 -10.68 -10.30 -21.79
CA ALA A 69 -11.72 -10.68 -22.73
C ALA A 69 -11.18 -11.59 -23.84
N GLY A 70 -11.91 -12.67 -24.16
CA GLY A 70 -11.54 -13.63 -25.20
C GLY A 70 -10.32 -14.51 -24.88
N THR A 71 -9.79 -14.47 -23.66
CA THR A 71 -8.64 -15.28 -23.26
C THR A 71 -9.00 -16.68 -22.80
N GLY A 72 -10.25 -16.88 -22.34
CA GLY A 72 -10.72 -18.13 -21.72
C GLY A 72 -10.37 -18.28 -20.23
N ILE A 73 -9.54 -17.38 -19.67
CA ILE A 73 -9.15 -17.38 -18.26
C ILE A 73 -10.36 -17.05 -17.39
N GLY A 74 -10.63 -17.86 -16.37
CA GLY A 74 -11.72 -17.63 -15.42
C GLY A 74 -11.42 -16.47 -14.48
N ILE A 75 -12.41 -15.62 -14.22
CA ILE A 75 -12.26 -14.39 -13.43
C ILE A 75 -13.15 -14.43 -12.19
N VAL A 76 -12.54 -14.24 -11.03
CA VAL A 76 -13.23 -13.94 -9.77
C VAL A 76 -13.10 -12.44 -9.52
N ILE A 77 -14.21 -11.76 -9.22
CA ILE A 77 -14.22 -10.34 -8.88
C ILE A 77 -14.78 -10.13 -7.47
N GLY A 78 -14.22 -9.16 -6.74
CA GLY A 78 -14.67 -8.82 -5.39
C GLY A 78 -15.56 -7.57 -5.36
N ALA A 79 -16.59 -7.60 -4.52
CA ALA A 79 -17.18 -6.40 -3.93
C ALA A 79 -16.48 -6.17 -2.58
N GLY A 80 -16.00 -4.95 -2.34
CA GLY A 80 -15.22 -4.66 -1.14
C GLY A 80 -16.07 -4.67 0.14
N ASN A 81 -15.41 -4.69 1.30
CA ASN A 81 -16.12 -4.61 2.60
C ASN A 81 -16.99 -3.34 2.70
N GLY A 82 -16.56 -2.23 2.09
CA GLY A 82 -17.33 -0.98 2.05
C GLY A 82 -18.60 -1.03 1.19
N ASP A 83 -18.73 -2.00 0.28
CA ASP A 83 -19.93 -2.13 -0.58
C ASP A 83 -21.07 -2.88 0.14
N ILE A 84 -20.74 -3.70 1.15
CA ILE A 84 -21.69 -4.59 1.84
C ILE A 84 -22.91 -3.83 2.39
N PRO A 85 -22.77 -2.70 3.09
CA PRO A 85 -23.94 -2.01 3.64
C PRO A 85 -24.94 -1.57 2.57
N SER A 86 -24.45 -1.09 1.42
CA SER A 86 -25.30 -0.67 0.30
C SER A 86 -25.96 -1.87 -0.39
N LEU A 87 -25.18 -2.92 -0.67
CA LEU A 87 -25.68 -4.15 -1.29
C LEU A 87 -26.70 -4.88 -0.42
N ALA A 88 -26.55 -4.82 0.91
CA ALA A 88 -27.47 -5.41 1.87
C ALA A 88 -28.78 -4.61 2.00
N ALA A 89 -28.69 -3.28 2.06
CA ALA A 89 -29.83 -2.42 2.34
C ALA A 89 -30.79 -2.26 1.15
N ASP A 90 -30.27 -2.26 -0.08
CA ASP A 90 -31.08 -2.00 -1.28
C ASP A 90 -30.81 -3.01 -2.41
N PRO A 91 -31.80 -3.86 -2.78
CA PRO A 91 -31.69 -4.75 -3.94
C PRO A 91 -31.41 -4.03 -5.27
N ASN A 92 -31.80 -2.76 -5.42
CA ASN A 92 -31.48 -1.98 -6.61
C ASN A 92 -29.98 -1.65 -6.67
N ALA A 93 -29.33 -1.41 -5.53
CA ALA A 93 -27.88 -1.21 -5.48
C ALA A 93 -27.14 -2.46 -5.96
N ALA A 94 -27.58 -3.66 -5.57
CA ALA A 94 -27.03 -4.91 -6.10
C ALA A 94 -27.24 -5.06 -7.62
N SER A 95 -28.41 -4.68 -8.12
CA SER A 95 -28.69 -4.67 -9.56
C SER A 95 -27.79 -3.68 -10.32
N GLN A 96 -27.59 -2.47 -9.77
CA GLN A 96 -26.70 -1.46 -10.33
C GLN A 96 -25.23 -1.91 -10.30
N TRP A 97 -24.81 -2.59 -9.24
CA TRP A 97 -23.47 -3.15 -9.13
C TRP A 97 -23.23 -4.21 -10.23
N ILE A 98 -24.18 -5.12 -10.45
CA ILE A 98 -24.12 -6.10 -11.56
C ILE A 98 -24.10 -5.41 -12.93
N ASN A 99 -24.95 -4.39 -13.14
CA ASN A 99 -25.01 -3.63 -14.39
C ASN A 99 -23.72 -2.87 -14.69
N SER A 100 -22.97 -2.46 -13.67
CA SER A 100 -21.74 -1.68 -13.81
C SER A 100 -20.50 -2.56 -13.94
N ASN A 101 -20.47 -3.67 -13.19
CA ASN A 101 -19.24 -4.46 -12.98
C ASN A 101 -19.24 -5.81 -13.71
N VAL A 102 -20.41 -6.32 -14.15
CA VAL A 102 -20.53 -7.66 -14.76
C VAL A 102 -21.03 -7.56 -16.20
N LEU A 103 -22.21 -6.97 -16.41
CA LEU A 103 -22.85 -6.95 -17.73
C LEU A 103 -22.01 -6.33 -18.87
N PRO A 104 -21.22 -5.26 -18.65
CA PRO A 104 -20.42 -4.67 -19.72
C PRO A 104 -19.30 -5.58 -20.24
N PHE A 105 -18.93 -6.60 -19.48
CA PHE A 105 -17.78 -7.47 -19.77
C PHE A 105 -18.19 -8.91 -20.10
N TYR A 106 -19.34 -9.37 -19.62
CA TYR A 106 -19.85 -10.71 -19.88
C TYR A 106 -20.61 -10.79 -21.23
N PRO A 107 -20.45 -11.84 -22.05
CA PRO A 107 -19.67 -13.06 -21.84
C PRO A 107 -18.23 -13.00 -22.35
N ALA A 108 -17.78 -11.87 -22.90
CA ALA A 108 -16.45 -11.75 -23.50
C ALA A 108 -15.34 -12.06 -22.48
N SER A 109 -15.50 -11.60 -21.24
CA SER A 109 -14.69 -11.95 -20.08
C SER A 109 -15.39 -13.03 -19.24
N LYS A 110 -14.71 -14.14 -18.99
CA LYS A 110 -15.26 -15.33 -18.31
C LYS A 110 -15.33 -15.12 -16.79
N ILE A 111 -16.23 -14.26 -16.33
CA ILE A 111 -16.52 -14.07 -14.91
C ILE A 111 -17.24 -15.32 -14.39
N ILE A 112 -16.69 -15.97 -13.35
CA ILE A 112 -17.19 -17.25 -12.82
C ILE A 112 -17.69 -17.16 -11.37
N LEU A 113 -17.16 -16.22 -10.58
CA LEU A 113 -17.47 -16.08 -9.15
C LEU A 113 -17.39 -14.60 -8.76
N ILE A 114 -18.34 -14.17 -7.91
CA ILE A 114 -18.31 -12.88 -7.25
C ILE A 114 -18.14 -13.13 -5.75
N THR A 115 -17.11 -12.52 -5.14
CA THR A 115 -16.89 -12.58 -3.69
C THR A 115 -17.37 -11.30 -3.03
N ILE A 116 -18.28 -11.40 -2.06
CA ILE A 116 -18.80 -10.27 -1.29
C ILE A 116 -17.98 -10.13 -0.01
N GLY A 117 -17.17 -9.08 0.05
CA GLY A 117 -16.25 -8.84 1.14
C GLY A 117 -15.04 -9.79 1.18
N ASN A 118 -14.12 -9.46 2.08
CA ASN A 118 -12.92 -10.21 2.39
C ASN A 118 -12.76 -10.33 3.90
N GLU A 119 -12.83 -11.57 4.39
CA GLU A 119 -12.65 -11.97 5.81
C GLU A 119 -13.60 -11.28 6.80
N VAL A 120 -14.81 -10.94 6.35
CA VAL A 120 -15.80 -10.13 7.07
C VAL A 120 -16.16 -10.68 8.45
N LEU A 121 -16.27 -12.01 8.59
CA LEU A 121 -16.65 -12.64 9.87
C LEU A 121 -15.66 -12.37 11.01
N MET A 122 -14.42 -12.00 10.68
CA MET A 122 -13.36 -11.70 11.63
C MET A 122 -12.99 -10.21 11.66
N SER A 123 -13.78 -9.36 11.00
CA SER A 123 -13.57 -7.90 10.96
C SER A 123 -13.73 -7.21 12.32
N GLY A 124 -14.41 -7.84 13.28
CA GLY A 124 -14.76 -7.22 14.55
C GLY A 124 -15.95 -6.24 14.48
N ASP A 125 -16.61 -6.10 13.32
CA ASP A 125 -17.79 -5.26 13.13
C ASP A 125 -19.08 -6.11 13.05
N PRO A 126 -19.90 -6.16 14.12
CA PRO A 126 -21.13 -6.93 14.13
C PRO A 126 -22.14 -6.48 13.06
N ASN A 127 -22.16 -5.20 12.69
CA ASN A 127 -23.09 -4.69 11.68
C ASN A 127 -22.73 -5.25 10.31
N LEU A 128 -21.45 -5.24 9.97
CA LEU A 128 -20.96 -5.77 8.70
C LEU A 128 -21.22 -7.27 8.57
N VAL A 129 -20.98 -8.03 9.66
CA VAL A 129 -21.28 -9.47 9.73
C VAL A 129 -22.76 -9.75 9.50
N ASN A 130 -23.65 -8.98 10.15
CA ASN A 130 -25.10 -9.15 10.00
C ASN A 130 -25.62 -8.77 8.60
N GLN A 131 -24.93 -7.87 7.90
CA GLN A 131 -25.29 -7.41 6.55
C GLN A 131 -24.75 -8.30 5.42
N LEU A 132 -23.76 -9.15 5.70
CA LEU A 132 -23.10 -9.97 4.70
C LEU A 132 -24.06 -10.91 3.95
N LEU A 133 -24.84 -11.70 4.68
CA LEU A 133 -25.78 -12.65 4.07
C LEU A 133 -26.87 -11.93 3.23
N PRO A 134 -27.53 -10.86 3.72
CA PRO A 134 -28.42 -10.05 2.90
C PRO A 134 -27.77 -9.51 1.62
N ALA A 135 -26.53 -9.02 1.69
CA ALA A 135 -25.81 -8.54 0.50
C ALA A 135 -25.58 -9.67 -0.52
N MET A 136 -25.14 -10.85 -0.08
CA MET A 136 -24.97 -12.02 -0.94
C MET A 136 -26.28 -12.43 -1.62
N GLN A 137 -27.39 -12.45 -0.87
CA GLN A 137 -28.72 -12.77 -1.39
C GLN A 137 -29.20 -11.75 -2.42
N ASN A 138 -28.97 -10.46 -2.21
CA ASN A 138 -29.36 -9.42 -3.17
C ASN A 138 -28.54 -9.50 -4.46
N VAL A 139 -27.24 -9.75 -4.38
CA VAL A 139 -26.38 -9.95 -5.56
C VAL A 139 -26.79 -11.21 -6.33
N GLN A 140 -27.10 -12.30 -5.65
CA GLN A 140 -27.62 -13.52 -6.28
C GLN A 140 -28.94 -13.26 -7.03
N LYS A 141 -29.89 -12.55 -6.41
CA LYS A 141 -31.15 -12.17 -7.06
C LYS A 141 -30.93 -11.28 -8.28
N ALA A 142 -29.97 -10.35 -8.22
CA ALA A 142 -29.61 -9.51 -9.35
C ALA A 142 -29.01 -10.32 -10.53
N LEU A 143 -28.22 -11.35 -10.25
CA LEU A 143 -27.72 -12.29 -11.27
C LEU A 143 -28.86 -13.13 -11.88
N GLU A 144 -29.80 -13.59 -11.06
CA GLU A 144 -30.98 -14.32 -11.53
C GLU A 144 -31.85 -13.47 -12.44
N ALA A 145 -32.09 -12.20 -12.06
CA ALA A 145 -32.84 -11.24 -12.86
C ALA A 145 -32.21 -10.96 -14.24
N THR A 146 -30.90 -11.17 -14.37
CA THR A 146 -30.13 -10.99 -15.62
C THR A 146 -29.85 -12.31 -16.35
N SER A 147 -30.45 -13.43 -15.92
CA SER A 147 -30.21 -14.79 -16.48
C SER A 147 -28.75 -15.26 -16.43
N LEU A 148 -28.00 -14.72 -15.46
CA LEU A 148 -26.64 -15.11 -15.10
C LEU A 148 -26.59 -15.98 -13.83
N GLY A 149 -27.72 -16.11 -13.12
CA GLY A 149 -27.88 -17.04 -12.00
C GLY A 149 -27.48 -18.46 -12.38
N GLY A 150 -26.62 -19.07 -11.57
CA GLY A 150 -26.05 -20.41 -11.82
C GLY A 150 -24.84 -20.44 -12.75
N LYS A 151 -24.65 -19.43 -13.62
CA LYS A 151 -23.44 -19.26 -14.46
C LYS A 151 -22.33 -18.53 -13.71
N ILE A 152 -22.70 -17.53 -12.93
CA ILE A 152 -21.80 -16.80 -12.02
C ILE A 152 -22.24 -17.15 -10.60
N LYS A 153 -21.31 -17.65 -9.80
CA LYS A 153 -21.55 -18.00 -8.40
C LYS A 153 -21.33 -16.79 -7.49
N VAL A 154 -21.89 -16.82 -6.28
CA VAL A 154 -21.71 -15.78 -5.27
C VAL A 154 -21.20 -16.42 -3.97
N SER A 155 -20.09 -15.92 -3.45
CA SER A 155 -19.54 -16.39 -2.18
C SER A 155 -18.92 -15.23 -1.37
N THR A 156 -18.25 -15.54 -0.28
CA THR A 156 -17.50 -14.60 0.56
C THR A 156 -16.24 -15.28 1.10
N VAL A 157 -15.15 -14.53 1.17
CA VAL A 157 -13.83 -15.08 1.52
C VAL A 157 -13.64 -15.10 3.04
N HIS A 158 -13.19 -16.23 3.57
CA HIS A 158 -12.99 -16.43 5.00
C HIS A 158 -11.50 -16.59 5.34
N SER A 159 -11.12 -16.13 6.53
CA SER A 159 -9.85 -16.47 7.16
C SER A 159 -9.93 -17.84 7.84
N MET A 160 -8.81 -18.56 7.97
CA MET A 160 -8.73 -19.80 8.77
C MET A 160 -9.12 -19.59 10.24
N THR A 161 -9.03 -18.36 10.74
CA THR A 161 -9.43 -17.99 12.11
C THR A 161 -10.94 -18.13 12.37
N VAL A 162 -11.74 -18.39 11.33
CA VAL A 162 -13.15 -18.75 11.48
C VAL A 162 -13.36 -20.10 12.18
N LEU A 163 -12.34 -20.96 12.17
CA LEU A 163 -12.31 -22.24 12.89
C LEU A 163 -11.96 -22.02 14.37
N GLY A 164 -12.70 -22.68 15.26
CA GLY A 164 -12.40 -22.74 16.69
C GLY A 164 -11.50 -23.92 17.06
N SER A 165 -11.53 -24.99 16.25
CA SER A 165 -10.61 -26.12 16.33
C SER A 165 -10.26 -26.56 14.92
N SER A 166 -8.99 -26.91 14.70
CA SER A 166 -8.45 -27.35 13.41
C SER A 166 -7.37 -28.42 13.52
N ASP A 167 -6.96 -28.80 14.74
CA ASP A 167 -5.96 -29.84 15.00
C ASP A 167 -6.47 -30.78 16.12
N PRO A 168 -6.57 -32.10 15.88
CA PRO A 168 -6.35 -32.77 14.59
C PRO A 168 -7.40 -32.38 13.53
N PRO A 169 -7.13 -32.51 12.21
CA PRO A 169 -8.06 -32.09 11.15
C PRO A 169 -9.49 -32.63 11.30
N SER A 170 -9.65 -33.86 11.79
CA SER A 170 -10.96 -34.47 12.05
C SER A 170 -11.79 -33.78 13.14
N SER A 171 -11.18 -33.00 14.04
CA SER A 171 -11.90 -32.19 15.04
C SER A 171 -12.25 -30.79 14.54
N GLY A 172 -11.98 -30.52 13.26
CA GLY A 172 -12.31 -29.28 12.59
C GLY A 172 -13.74 -28.81 12.92
N SER A 173 -13.86 -27.62 13.50
CA SER A 173 -15.15 -27.03 13.85
C SER A 173 -15.08 -25.49 13.84
N PHE A 174 -16.16 -24.85 13.42
CA PHE A 174 -16.26 -23.40 13.41
C PHE A 174 -16.33 -22.83 14.83
N ALA A 175 -15.71 -21.66 15.03
CA ALA A 175 -15.67 -21.00 16.33
C ALA A 175 -17.10 -20.69 16.82
N PRO A 176 -17.42 -20.89 18.11
CA PRO A 176 -18.79 -20.70 18.62
C PRO A 176 -19.39 -19.32 18.29
N GLY A 177 -18.58 -18.26 18.26
CA GLY A 177 -19.00 -16.90 17.93
C GLY A 177 -19.37 -16.67 16.45
N SER A 178 -18.86 -17.49 15.51
CA SER A 178 -19.11 -17.35 14.07
C SER A 178 -20.18 -18.31 13.54
N GLN A 179 -20.53 -19.36 14.30
CA GLN A 179 -21.47 -20.41 13.87
C GLN A 179 -22.86 -19.88 13.46
N ALA A 180 -23.40 -18.90 14.19
CA ALA A 180 -24.73 -18.35 13.91
C ALA A 180 -24.80 -17.64 12.54
N GLY A 181 -23.82 -16.78 12.24
CA GLY A 181 -23.71 -16.12 10.94
C GLY A 181 -23.37 -17.08 9.81
N LEU A 182 -22.45 -18.02 10.07
CA LEU A 182 -22.05 -19.03 9.09
C LEU A 182 -23.18 -19.95 8.68
N LYS A 183 -24.05 -20.38 9.59
CA LYS A 183 -25.12 -21.33 9.23
C LYS A 183 -26.01 -20.80 8.10
N GLY A 184 -26.34 -19.51 8.14
CA GLY A 184 -27.11 -18.86 7.07
C GLY A 184 -26.34 -18.75 5.75
N ILE A 185 -25.04 -18.42 5.82
CA ILE A 185 -24.15 -18.37 4.66
C ILE A 185 -23.98 -19.76 4.03
N LEU A 186 -23.71 -20.79 4.84
CA LEU A 186 -23.55 -22.17 4.37
C LEU A 186 -24.83 -22.71 3.72
N GLN A 187 -26.00 -22.37 4.28
CA GLN A 187 -27.27 -22.71 3.65
C GLN A 187 -27.40 -22.04 2.28
N PHE A 188 -27.12 -20.74 2.19
CA PHE A 188 -27.13 -20.02 0.92
C PHE A 188 -26.15 -20.60 -0.11
N LEU A 189 -24.93 -20.97 0.30
CA LEU A 189 -23.93 -21.59 -0.57
C LEU A 189 -24.41 -22.95 -1.07
N SER A 190 -25.00 -23.77 -0.19
CA SER A 190 -25.60 -25.05 -0.55
C SER A 190 -26.75 -24.88 -1.54
N ASP A 191 -27.65 -23.92 -1.30
CA ASP A 191 -28.84 -23.69 -2.13
C ASP A 191 -28.49 -23.17 -3.53
N THR A 192 -27.43 -22.36 -3.65
CA THR A 192 -26.97 -21.78 -4.92
C THR A 192 -25.90 -22.63 -5.62
N GLY A 193 -25.41 -23.69 -4.97
CA GLY A 193 -24.25 -24.46 -5.41
C GLY A 193 -23.01 -23.59 -5.58
N SER A 194 -22.80 -22.65 -4.66
CA SER A 194 -21.63 -21.75 -4.62
C SER A 194 -20.58 -22.32 -3.65
N PRO A 195 -19.28 -22.07 -3.89
CA PRO A 195 -18.22 -22.66 -3.07
C PRO A 195 -18.04 -21.91 -1.74
N PHE A 196 -17.53 -22.60 -0.73
CA PHE A 196 -16.97 -22.00 0.48
C PHE A 196 -15.52 -21.57 0.21
N THR A 197 -15.29 -20.26 0.14
CA THR A 197 -13.96 -19.69 -0.10
C THR A 197 -13.20 -19.40 1.20
N ILE A 198 -11.97 -19.91 1.31
CA ILE A 198 -11.15 -19.87 2.55
C ILE A 198 -9.68 -19.59 2.22
N ASN A 199 -8.95 -18.99 3.16
CA ASN A 199 -7.54 -18.61 3.03
C ASN A 199 -6.60 -19.40 3.98
N PRO A 200 -6.15 -20.62 3.61
CA PRO A 200 -5.17 -21.40 4.36
C PRO A 200 -3.74 -20.89 4.16
N TYR A 201 -3.07 -20.57 5.26
CA TYR A 201 -1.67 -20.13 5.29
C TYR A 201 -0.81 -21.02 6.19
N PRO A 202 -0.18 -22.07 5.64
CA PRO A 202 0.85 -22.85 6.35
C PRO A 202 2.02 -22.01 6.88
N PHE A 203 2.29 -20.86 6.24
CA PHE A 203 3.30 -19.89 6.69
C PHE A 203 3.05 -19.41 8.13
N PHE A 204 1.81 -19.02 8.47
CA PHE A 204 1.50 -18.55 9.83
C PHE A 204 1.62 -19.67 10.86
N ALA A 205 1.28 -20.91 10.49
CA ALA A 205 1.50 -22.06 11.37
C ALA A 205 2.99 -22.32 11.66
N TYR A 206 3.87 -22.12 10.67
CA TYR A 206 5.32 -22.20 10.89
C TYR A 206 5.87 -21.03 11.71
N ARG A 207 5.32 -19.82 11.53
CA ARG A 207 5.69 -18.66 12.35
C ARG A 207 5.45 -18.92 13.84
N ASP A 208 4.37 -19.61 14.18
CA ASP A 208 4.02 -19.94 15.56
C ASP A 208 4.79 -21.18 16.09
N ASP A 209 5.25 -22.06 15.20
CA ASP A 209 6.06 -23.25 15.51
C ASP A 209 7.24 -23.42 14.53
N THR A 210 8.38 -22.83 14.90
CA THR A 210 9.54 -22.66 14.01
C THR A 210 10.45 -23.89 13.89
N ARG A 211 10.00 -25.06 14.39
CA ARG A 211 10.78 -26.30 14.35
C ARG A 211 11.02 -26.80 12.91
N PRO A 212 12.20 -27.39 12.60
CA PRO A 212 12.52 -27.85 11.24
C PRO A 212 11.53 -28.87 10.67
N GLU A 213 10.98 -29.76 11.50
CA GLU A 213 9.96 -30.73 11.07
C GLU A 213 8.64 -30.05 10.68
N THR A 214 8.29 -28.93 11.33
CA THR A 214 7.12 -28.13 10.98
C THR A 214 7.36 -27.39 9.67
N LEU A 215 8.56 -26.86 9.45
CA LEU A 215 8.94 -26.27 8.16
C LEU A 215 8.80 -27.29 7.02
N ALA A 216 9.39 -28.48 7.18
CA ALA A 216 9.31 -29.52 6.16
C ALA A 216 7.86 -29.95 5.88
N PHE A 217 7.04 -30.04 6.92
CA PHE A 217 5.61 -30.32 6.80
C PHE A 217 4.82 -29.20 6.10
N CYS A 218 5.14 -27.93 6.35
CA CYS A 218 4.51 -26.82 5.65
C CYS A 218 4.95 -26.71 4.18
N LEU A 219 6.21 -27.03 3.87
CA LEU A 219 6.80 -26.91 2.52
C LEU A 219 6.60 -28.14 1.63
N PHE A 220 5.79 -29.13 2.02
CA PHE A 220 5.61 -30.42 1.32
C PHE A 220 6.92 -31.21 1.14
N GLN A 221 7.92 -30.97 1.99
CA GLN A 221 9.19 -31.69 1.94
C GLN A 221 9.10 -33.03 2.68
N PRO A 222 10.03 -33.98 2.46
CA PRO A 222 10.07 -35.24 3.19
C PRO A 222 10.08 -35.01 4.71
N ASN A 223 9.08 -35.56 5.39
CA ASN A 223 8.87 -35.39 6.83
C ASN A 223 8.19 -36.65 7.41
N PRO A 224 8.19 -36.85 8.74
CA PRO A 224 7.61 -38.05 9.34
C PRO A 224 6.08 -38.14 9.21
N GLY A 225 5.40 -37.07 8.77
CA GLY A 225 3.95 -36.92 8.73
C GLY A 225 3.33 -36.75 10.11
N ARG A 226 2.09 -36.24 10.15
CA ARG A 226 1.30 -36.07 11.38
C ARG A 226 0.07 -36.97 11.32
N VAL A 227 -0.11 -37.82 12.33
CA VAL A 227 -1.25 -38.74 12.40
C VAL A 227 -2.38 -38.07 13.17
N ASP A 228 -3.54 -37.99 12.54
CA ASP A 228 -4.77 -37.56 13.18
C ASP A 228 -5.19 -38.59 14.25
N GLY A 229 -5.23 -38.16 15.51
CA GLY A 229 -5.47 -39.05 16.64
C GLY A 229 -6.86 -39.69 16.69
N ASN A 230 -7.85 -39.12 15.99
CA ASN A 230 -9.22 -39.64 16.01
C ASN A 230 -9.49 -40.60 14.84
N THR A 231 -8.89 -40.33 13.67
CA THR A 231 -9.17 -41.09 12.43
C THR A 231 -8.03 -42.02 12.03
N GLY A 232 -6.82 -41.81 12.54
CA GLY A 232 -5.62 -42.53 12.13
C GLY A 232 -5.07 -42.09 10.76
N ILE A 233 -5.68 -41.08 10.12
CA ILE A 233 -5.22 -40.55 8.83
C ILE A 233 -3.90 -39.83 9.03
N LYS A 234 -2.92 -40.16 8.18
CA LYS A 234 -1.59 -39.54 8.21
C LYS A 234 -1.50 -38.44 7.17
N TYR A 235 -1.42 -37.20 7.63
CA TYR A 235 -1.16 -36.03 6.80
C TYR A 235 0.34 -35.89 6.55
N MET A 236 0.71 -35.59 5.31
CA MET A 236 2.10 -35.40 4.90
C MET A 236 2.46 -33.93 4.67
N ASN A 237 1.48 -33.03 4.66
CA ASN A 237 1.70 -31.59 4.56
C ASN A 237 0.61 -30.81 5.31
N MET A 238 0.92 -29.55 5.65
CA MET A 238 0.02 -28.67 6.40
C MET A 238 -1.18 -28.18 5.58
N PHE A 239 -1.03 -28.00 4.28
CA PHE A 239 -2.11 -27.52 3.41
C PHE A 239 -3.29 -28.49 3.41
N ASP A 240 -3.04 -29.78 3.17
CA ASP A 240 -4.06 -30.83 3.20
C ASP A 240 -4.74 -30.91 4.56
N ALA A 241 -3.96 -30.82 5.65
CA ALA A 241 -4.48 -30.83 7.01
C ALA A 241 -5.41 -29.64 7.28
N GLN A 242 -5.05 -28.43 6.83
CA GLN A 242 -5.88 -27.24 6.99
C GLN A 242 -7.16 -27.31 6.16
N VAL A 243 -7.08 -27.78 4.91
CA VAL A 243 -8.25 -27.93 4.04
C VAL A 243 -9.20 -29.01 4.55
N ASP A 244 -8.68 -30.13 5.05
CA ASP A 244 -9.48 -31.21 5.62
C ASP A 244 -10.08 -30.85 6.99
N ALA A 245 -9.46 -29.93 7.74
CA ALA A 245 -10.07 -29.32 8.91
C ALA A 245 -11.31 -28.49 8.54
N VAL A 246 -11.25 -27.73 7.44
CA VAL A 246 -12.42 -26.99 6.92
C VAL A 246 -13.50 -27.95 6.45
N HIS A 247 -13.13 -29.02 5.73
CA HIS A 247 -14.09 -30.06 5.30
C HIS A 247 -14.79 -30.72 6.50
N SER A 248 -14.03 -31.04 7.56
CA SER A 248 -14.58 -31.60 8.80
C SER A 248 -15.52 -30.62 9.51
N ALA A 249 -15.19 -29.33 9.52
CA ALA A 249 -16.04 -28.27 10.07
C ALA A 249 -17.36 -28.12 9.29
N LEU A 250 -17.32 -28.12 7.95
CA LEU A 250 -18.50 -28.09 7.10
C LEU A 250 -19.38 -29.32 7.33
N LYS A 251 -18.76 -30.51 7.41
CA LYS A 251 -19.45 -31.77 7.70
C LYS A 251 -20.14 -31.74 9.06
N SER A 252 -19.49 -31.19 10.09
CA SER A 252 -20.08 -31.06 11.44
C SER A 252 -21.36 -30.21 11.46
N MET A 253 -21.48 -29.26 10.52
CA MET A 253 -22.67 -28.41 10.36
C MET A 253 -23.69 -28.94 9.33
N GLY A 254 -23.43 -30.11 8.73
CA GLY A 254 -24.32 -30.74 7.73
C GLY A 254 -24.12 -30.26 6.29
N PHE A 255 -23.04 -29.54 6.00
CA PHE A 255 -22.76 -28.92 4.69
C PHE A 255 -21.58 -29.58 3.96
N GLU A 256 -21.38 -30.90 4.13
CA GLU A 256 -20.24 -31.65 3.56
C GLU A 256 -20.14 -31.60 2.03
N LYS A 257 -21.25 -31.29 1.33
CA LYS A 257 -21.30 -31.21 -0.13
C LYS A 257 -20.92 -29.83 -0.69
N VAL A 258 -20.78 -28.81 0.17
CA VAL A 258 -20.35 -27.49 -0.27
C VAL A 258 -18.89 -27.56 -0.70
N GLU A 259 -18.62 -27.19 -1.94
CA GLU A 259 -17.27 -27.21 -2.51
C GLU A 259 -16.35 -26.23 -1.80
N ILE A 260 -15.10 -26.61 -1.56
CA ILE A 260 -14.09 -25.74 -0.97
C ILE A 260 -13.25 -25.14 -2.10
N VAL A 261 -13.06 -23.82 -2.06
CA VAL A 261 -12.13 -23.09 -2.92
C VAL A 261 -11.13 -22.35 -2.03
N VAL A 262 -9.85 -22.53 -2.30
CA VAL A 262 -8.79 -21.78 -1.63
C VAL A 262 -8.63 -20.45 -2.32
N ALA A 263 -9.13 -19.37 -1.72
CA ALA A 263 -9.10 -18.03 -2.32
C ALA A 263 -7.72 -17.37 -2.23
N GLU A 264 -6.92 -17.72 -1.22
CA GLU A 264 -5.56 -17.21 -1.07
C GLU A 264 -4.68 -18.20 -0.29
N THR A 265 -3.50 -18.49 -0.83
CA THR A 265 -2.43 -19.18 -0.10
C THR A 265 -1.07 -18.84 -0.72
N GLY A 266 0.00 -18.84 0.06
CA GLY A 266 1.33 -18.53 -0.44
C GLY A 266 2.39 -18.51 0.64
N TRP A 267 3.62 -18.21 0.23
CA TRP A 267 4.76 -18.06 1.12
C TRP A 267 5.59 -16.84 0.71
N PRO A 268 5.94 -15.93 1.65
CA PRO A 268 6.67 -14.71 1.32
C PRO A 268 8.13 -15.00 0.97
N SER A 269 8.62 -14.38 -0.10
CA SER A 269 10.00 -14.51 -0.58
C SER A 269 11.01 -13.64 0.19
N ARG A 270 10.51 -12.65 0.93
CA ARG A 270 11.29 -11.68 1.71
C ARG A 270 10.49 -11.30 2.95
N GLY A 271 11.15 -10.89 4.01
CA GLY A 271 10.53 -10.38 5.23
C GLY A 271 11.51 -9.51 6.00
N ASP A 272 11.04 -8.91 7.09
CA ASP A 272 11.85 -8.09 7.97
C ASP A 272 12.86 -8.97 8.73
N PRO A 273 13.98 -8.41 9.23
CA PRO A 273 15.03 -9.21 9.88
C PRO A 273 14.57 -10.05 11.09
N ASN A 274 13.43 -9.71 11.69
CA ASN A 274 12.81 -10.42 12.80
C ASN A 274 11.76 -11.46 12.37
N GLU A 275 11.47 -11.59 11.08
CA GLU A 275 10.52 -12.57 10.57
C GLU A 275 11.23 -13.88 10.22
N VAL A 276 10.82 -14.96 10.87
CA VAL A 276 11.35 -16.31 10.63
C VAL A 276 10.52 -17.00 9.55
N GLY A 277 11.17 -17.52 8.51
CA GLY A 277 10.52 -18.28 7.45
C GLY A 277 10.48 -17.62 6.06
N PRO A 278 10.31 -16.27 5.92
CA PRO A 278 10.36 -15.64 4.60
C PRO A 278 11.73 -15.83 3.92
N SER A 279 11.73 -16.45 2.75
CA SER A 279 12.93 -16.59 1.91
C SER A 279 12.53 -17.03 0.50
N VAL A 280 13.38 -16.73 -0.48
CA VAL A 280 13.16 -17.16 -1.88
C VAL A 280 13.12 -18.68 -1.97
N ASP A 281 13.97 -19.40 -1.23
CA ASP A 281 14.02 -20.86 -1.24
C ASP A 281 12.75 -21.50 -0.65
N ASN A 282 12.23 -20.95 0.44
CA ASN A 282 10.99 -21.44 1.05
C ASN A 282 9.77 -21.08 0.18
N ALA A 283 9.75 -19.88 -0.40
CA ALA A 283 8.71 -19.47 -1.33
C ALA A 283 8.66 -20.36 -2.58
N LYS A 284 9.84 -20.66 -3.13
CA LYS A 284 9.99 -21.62 -4.24
C LYS A 284 9.53 -23.01 -3.85
N ALA A 285 9.94 -23.51 -2.69
CA ALA A 285 9.55 -24.84 -2.20
C ALA A 285 8.04 -24.94 -1.98
N TYR A 286 7.44 -24.00 -1.25
CA TYR A 286 6.01 -24.02 -0.96
C TYR A 286 5.16 -23.92 -2.24
N ASN A 287 5.32 -22.83 -3.01
CA ASN A 287 4.49 -22.59 -4.19
C ASN A 287 4.74 -23.65 -5.26
N GLY A 288 6.00 -24.05 -5.49
CA GLY A 288 6.34 -25.08 -6.46
C GLY A 288 5.78 -26.45 -6.11
N ASN A 289 5.89 -26.88 -4.85
CA ASN A 289 5.35 -28.17 -4.42
C ASN A 289 3.82 -28.16 -4.33
N LEU A 290 3.20 -27.04 -3.94
CA LEU A 290 1.75 -26.87 -3.99
C LEU A 290 1.25 -27.00 -5.43
N ILE A 291 1.87 -26.31 -6.39
CA ILE A 291 1.51 -26.43 -7.81
C ILE A 291 1.67 -27.87 -8.31
N ALA A 292 2.76 -28.56 -7.93
CA ALA A 292 2.98 -29.95 -8.29
C ALA A 292 1.91 -30.88 -7.67
N HIS A 293 1.55 -30.65 -6.40
CA HIS A 293 0.51 -31.39 -5.71
C HIS A 293 -0.86 -31.20 -6.39
N LEU A 294 -1.23 -29.96 -6.72
CA LEU A 294 -2.48 -29.67 -7.44
C LEU A 294 -2.49 -30.33 -8.84
N LYS A 295 -1.37 -30.25 -9.59
CA LYS A 295 -1.21 -30.91 -10.90
C LYS A 295 -1.31 -32.43 -10.84
N SER A 296 -0.99 -33.04 -9.69
CA SER A 296 -1.08 -34.48 -9.51
C SER A 296 -2.52 -35.00 -9.39
N MET A 297 -3.50 -34.13 -9.12
CA MET A 297 -4.91 -34.46 -8.92
C MET A 297 -5.17 -35.50 -7.80
N VAL A 298 -4.20 -35.72 -6.90
CA VAL A 298 -4.35 -36.66 -5.77
C VAL A 298 -5.43 -36.18 -4.80
N GLY A 299 -5.59 -34.86 -4.63
CA GLY A 299 -6.50 -34.28 -3.65
C GLY A 299 -6.00 -34.44 -2.21
N THR A 300 -6.82 -34.04 -1.25
CA THR A 300 -6.51 -34.18 0.18
C THR A 300 -6.93 -35.57 0.69
N PRO A 301 -6.42 -36.03 1.84
CA PRO A 301 -6.81 -37.33 2.42
C PRO A 301 -8.32 -37.53 2.62
N LEU A 302 -9.10 -36.51 3.00
CA LEU A 302 -10.56 -36.60 3.12
C LEU A 302 -11.31 -36.32 1.81
N MET A 303 -10.65 -35.72 0.82
CA MET A 303 -11.23 -35.45 -0.51
C MET A 303 -10.33 -35.99 -1.64
N PRO A 304 -10.10 -37.31 -1.72
CA PRO A 304 -9.18 -37.91 -2.67
C PRO A 304 -9.71 -37.85 -4.12
N GLY A 305 -8.79 -37.73 -5.08
CA GLY A 305 -9.08 -37.79 -6.52
C GLY A 305 -9.70 -36.51 -7.11
N LYS A 306 -9.78 -35.43 -6.32
CA LYS A 306 -10.23 -34.11 -6.77
C LYS A 306 -9.24 -33.05 -6.31
N SER A 307 -8.66 -32.29 -7.25
CA SER A 307 -7.86 -31.12 -6.89
C SER A 307 -8.76 -30.00 -6.36
N VAL A 308 -8.26 -29.28 -5.36
CA VAL A 308 -8.93 -28.12 -4.78
C VAL A 308 -8.57 -26.89 -5.62
N ASP A 309 -9.57 -26.16 -6.09
CA ASP A 309 -9.39 -24.89 -6.78
C ASP A 309 -8.61 -23.93 -5.87
N THR A 310 -7.42 -23.52 -6.29
CA THR A 310 -6.48 -22.81 -5.42
C THR A 310 -5.89 -21.59 -6.10
N TYR A 311 -6.05 -20.43 -5.45
CA TYR A 311 -5.51 -19.16 -5.88
C TYR A 311 -4.25 -18.81 -5.09
N ILE A 312 -3.11 -18.74 -5.78
CA ILE A 312 -1.84 -18.35 -5.18
C ILE A 312 -1.88 -16.85 -4.85
N PHE A 313 -1.31 -16.49 -3.70
CA PHE A 313 -1.49 -15.19 -3.04
C PHE A 313 -1.28 -13.98 -3.94
N ALA A 314 -0.20 -13.94 -4.74
CA ALA A 314 0.01 -12.79 -5.60
C ALA A 314 0.79 -13.12 -6.87
N LEU A 315 0.35 -12.53 -7.98
CA LEU A 315 1.08 -12.56 -9.23
C LEU A 315 2.35 -11.68 -9.15
N TYR A 316 2.25 -10.53 -8.51
CA TYR A 316 3.34 -9.54 -8.34
C TYR A 316 3.44 -9.09 -6.88
N ASP A 317 4.62 -8.62 -6.49
CA ASP A 317 4.82 -7.96 -5.20
C ASP A 317 4.01 -6.65 -5.11
N GLU A 318 3.31 -6.43 -4.00
CA GLU A 318 2.47 -5.26 -3.76
C GLU A 318 3.25 -4.17 -2.99
N ASN A 319 4.01 -3.34 -3.71
CA ASN A 319 4.99 -2.43 -3.09
C ASN A 319 4.39 -1.36 -2.16
N LEU A 320 3.09 -1.07 -2.23
CA LEU A 320 2.41 -0.09 -1.38
C LEU A 320 1.64 -0.73 -0.21
N LYS A 321 1.55 -2.07 -0.13
CA LYS A 321 0.76 -2.76 0.89
C LYS A 321 1.30 -2.49 2.30
N PRO A 322 0.48 -2.02 3.26
CA PRO A 322 0.95 -1.73 4.61
C PRO A 322 1.31 -3.01 5.39
N GLY A 323 2.03 -2.86 6.50
CA GLY A 323 2.45 -3.99 7.34
C GLY A 323 3.91 -4.40 7.14
N PRO A 324 4.31 -5.55 7.72
CA PRO A 324 5.66 -6.11 7.58
C PRO A 324 6.08 -6.28 6.13
N SER A 325 7.38 -6.29 5.85
CA SER A 325 7.83 -6.43 4.45
C SER A 325 7.45 -7.78 3.82
N SER A 326 7.17 -8.81 4.63
CA SER A 326 6.64 -10.09 4.14
C SER A 326 5.30 -9.98 3.43
N GLU A 327 4.39 -9.12 3.89
CA GLU A 327 3.08 -8.88 3.27
C GLU A 327 3.18 -8.40 1.83
N ARG A 328 4.31 -7.76 1.46
CA ARG A 328 4.56 -7.21 0.13
C ARG A 328 5.25 -8.20 -0.82
N ALA A 329 5.80 -9.30 -0.31
CA ALA A 329 6.82 -10.09 -0.99
C ALA A 329 6.36 -11.48 -1.46
N PHE A 330 5.08 -11.62 -1.82
CA PHE A 330 4.48 -12.90 -2.24
C PHE A 330 4.45 -13.14 -3.76
N GLY A 331 4.93 -12.19 -4.56
CA GLY A 331 4.84 -12.23 -6.02
C GLY A 331 5.56 -13.43 -6.64
N LEU A 332 4.89 -14.11 -7.57
CA LEU A 332 5.47 -15.15 -8.42
C LEU A 332 6.35 -14.56 -9.53
N PHE A 333 6.02 -13.35 -9.98
CA PHE A 333 6.72 -12.60 -11.00
C PHE A 333 7.08 -11.21 -10.47
N LYS A 334 8.15 -10.65 -11.02
CA LYS A 334 8.49 -9.25 -10.84
C LYS A 334 7.66 -8.39 -11.80
N THR A 335 7.57 -7.10 -11.52
CA THR A 335 6.79 -6.17 -12.35
C THR A 335 7.40 -5.89 -13.72
N ASP A 336 8.67 -6.26 -13.93
CA ASP A 336 9.34 -6.32 -15.25
C ASP A 336 8.99 -7.59 -16.04
N LEU A 337 8.04 -8.40 -15.55
CA LEU A 337 7.56 -9.67 -16.11
C LEU A 337 8.56 -10.84 -16.02
N SER A 338 9.71 -10.63 -15.37
CA SER A 338 10.66 -11.72 -15.08
C SER A 338 10.15 -12.59 -13.94
N ILE A 339 10.56 -13.86 -13.94
CA ILE A 339 10.22 -14.83 -12.90
C ILE A 339 10.93 -14.43 -11.60
N ALA A 340 10.21 -14.35 -10.47
CA ALA A 340 10.82 -14.09 -9.17
C ALA A 340 11.60 -15.32 -8.67
N TYR A 341 11.00 -16.50 -8.83
CA TYR A 341 11.58 -17.82 -8.63
C TYR A 341 10.77 -18.86 -9.43
N ASP A 342 11.41 -19.94 -9.86
CA ASP A 342 10.73 -20.96 -10.66
C ASP A 342 9.80 -21.83 -9.78
N ALA A 343 8.50 -21.56 -9.88
CA ALA A 343 7.43 -22.31 -9.21
C ALA A 343 6.78 -23.38 -10.13
N GLY A 344 7.36 -23.71 -11.29
CA GLY A 344 6.85 -24.77 -12.17
C GLY A 344 5.58 -24.39 -12.96
N LEU A 345 5.43 -23.12 -13.30
CA LEU A 345 4.27 -22.58 -14.03
C LEU A 345 4.44 -22.50 -15.55
N ALA A 346 5.64 -22.80 -16.09
CA ALA A 346 5.84 -22.80 -17.53
C ALA A 346 5.04 -23.93 -18.21
N LYS A 347 4.35 -23.65 -19.32
CA LYS A 347 3.72 -24.69 -20.14
C LYS A 347 4.82 -25.47 -20.85
N SER A 348 4.92 -26.78 -20.61
CA SER A 348 5.78 -27.65 -21.40
C SER A 348 5.30 -27.63 -22.85
N SER A 349 6.12 -27.11 -23.77
CA SER A 349 5.90 -27.30 -25.19
C SER A 349 6.11 -28.78 -25.49
N GLY A 350 5.04 -29.47 -25.90
CA GLY A 350 5.13 -30.84 -26.39
C GLY A 350 6.01 -30.87 -27.65
N SER A 351 7.29 -31.21 -27.47
CA SER A 351 8.05 -31.94 -28.47
C SER A 351 8.35 -33.31 -27.90
N SER A 352 7.70 -34.31 -28.48
CA SER A 352 7.98 -35.72 -28.28
C SER A 352 9.44 -36.00 -28.64
N SER A 353 10.27 -36.28 -27.66
CA SER A 353 11.38 -37.21 -27.83
C SER A 353 11.13 -38.40 -26.90
N ASN A 354 10.90 -39.55 -27.54
CA ASN A 354 10.69 -40.83 -26.89
C ASN A 354 11.88 -41.18 -25.98
N SER A 355 11.62 -41.49 -24.72
CA SER A 355 12.17 -42.73 -24.15
C SER A 355 11.24 -43.25 -23.05
N SER A 356 10.79 -44.48 -23.28
CA SER A 356 9.94 -45.28 -22.43
C SER A 356 10.61 -45.60 -21.09
N SER A 357 9.82 -45.43 -20.03
CA SER A 357 9.86 -46.09 -18.72
C SER A 357 10.85 -47.24 -18.52
N GLN A 358 11.70 -47.14 -17.50
CA GLN A 358 11.90 -48.21 -16.52
C GLN A 358 12.19 -47.61 -15.13
N THR A 359 11.34 -47.94 -14.16
CA THR A 359 11.66 -47.91 -12.72
C THR A 359 12.87 -48.81 -12.46
N PRO A 360 13.75 -48.47 -11.51
CA PRO A 360 13.75 -49.29 -10.30
C PRO A 360 14.09 -48.56 -8.99
N SER A 361 13.59 -49.15 -7.91
CA SER A 361 14.04 -48.95 -6.54
C SER A 361 15.54 -49.28 -6.36
N GLY A 362 16.28 -48.55 -5.52
CA GLY A 362 17.49 -49.08 -4.87
C GLY A 362 18.73 -48.15 -4.78
N LYS A 363 19.11 -47.85 -3.53
CA LYS A 363 20.45 -47.51 -2.98
C LYS A 363 21.19 -46.23 -3.42
N VAL A 364 21.29 -45.30 -2.46
CA VAL A 364 22.22 -44.15 -2.43
C VAL A 364 23.67 -44.63 -2.34
N THR A 365 24.53 -44.16 -3.25
CA THR A 365 25.99 -44.11 -3.08
C THR A 365 26.48 -42.70 -3.44
N SER A 366 27.34 -42.13 -2.59
CA SER A 366 27.76 -40.73 -2.61
C SER A 366 28.84 -40.46 -3.67
N THR A 367 28.50 -39.69 -4.70
CA THR A 367 29.47 -39.08 -5.63
C THR A 367 29.23 -37.57 -5.65
N GLY A 368 30.02 -36.82 -4.89
CA GLY A 368 29.95 -35.35 -4.82
C GLY A 368 31.29 -34.73 -4.44
N TRP A 369 31.43 -33.43 -4.66
CA TRP A 369 32.57 -32.60 -4.26
C TRP A 369 32.22 -31.79 -3.03
N CYS A 370 33.20 -31.53 -2.17
CA CYS A 370 33.01 -30.70 -0.98
C CYS A 370 33.42 -29.25 -1.26
N VAL A 371 32.51 -28.30 -1.10
CA VAL A 371 32.74 -26.88 -1.39
C VAL A 371 32.25 -25.98 -0.25
N PRO A 372 32.75 -24.74 -0.11
CA PRO A 372 32.31 -23.81 0.92
C PRO A 372 30.82 -23.48 0.79
N ARG A 373 30.14 -23.30 1.92
CA ARG A 373 28.73 -22.89 1.98
C ARG A 373 28.59 -21.39 1.70
N ASN A 374 27.57 -21.00 0.95
CA ASN A 374 27.22 -19.60 0.76
C ASN A 374 26.88 -18.95 2.11
N GLY A 375 27.70 -17.99 2.55
CA GLY A 375 27.56 -17.29 3.84
C GLY A 375 28.66 -17.56 4.87
N ALA A 376 29.63 -18.44 4.59
CA ALA A 376 30.81 -18.61 5.44
C ALA A 376 31.73 -17.36 5.33
N THR A 377 32.21 -16.86 6.47
CA THR A 377 33.11 -15.69 6.49
C THR A 377 34.54 -16.07 6.10
N ASP A 378 35.31 -15.13 5.55
CA ASP A 378 36.71 -15.37 5.19
C ASP A 378 37.55 -15.86 6.38
N GLN A 379 37.24 -15.42 7.61
CA GLN A 379 37.91 -15.89 8.82
C GLN A 379 37.61 -17.37 9.13
N GLN A 380 36.37 -17.81 8.92
CA GLN A 380 35.95 -19.20 9.09
C GLN A 380 36.52 -20.11 7.98
N LEU A 381 36.59 -19.59 6.75
CA LEU A 381 37.18 -20.29 5.61
C LEU A 381 38.70 -20.39 5.74
N GLN A 382 39.38 -19.36 6.26
CA GLN A 382 40.81 -19.41 6.54
C GLN A 382 41.14 -20.43 7.63
N ALA A 383 40.36 -20.47 8.72
CA ALA A 383 40.54 -21.49 9.76
C ALA A 383 40.34 -22.92 9.23
N SER A 384 39.37 -23.10 8.33
CA SER A 384 39.10 -24.39 7.69
C SER A 384 40.16 -24.78 6.66
N LEU A 385 40.72 -23.81 5.94
CA LEU A 385 41.83 -23.98 5.01
C LEU A 385 43.12 -24.36 5.76
N ASP A 386 43.49 -23.62 6.80
CA ASP A 386 44.67 -23.88 7.63
C ASP A 386 44.59 -25.27 8.27
N TRP A 387 43.41 -25.63 8.77
CA TRP A 387 43.15 -26.96 9.30
C TRP A 387 43.27 -28.04 8.22
N ALA A 388 42.63 -27.88 7.06
CA ALA A 388 42.67 -28.85 5.96
C ALA A 388 44.11 -29.10 5.46
N CYS A 389 44.90 -28.04 5.28
CA CYS A 389 46.31 -28.15 4.89
C CYS A 389 47.16 -28.79 6.01
N GLY A 390 46.83 -28.55 7.28
CA GLY A 390 47.47 -29.17 8.45
C GLY A 390 47.22 -30.68 8.59
N GLN A 391 46.19 -31.24 7.94
CA GLN A 391 45.87 -32.67 7.95
C GLN A 391 46.63 -33.50 6.88
N GLY A 392 47.72 -32.97 6.30
CA GLY A 392 48.52 -33.69 5.29
C GLY A 392 47.90 -33.71 3.88
N ILE A 393 47.14 -32.67 3.55
CA ILE A 393 46.64 -32.39 2.19
C ILE A 393 47.69 -31.59 1.42
N ASP A 394 47.90 -31.94 0.14
CA ASP A 394 48.80 -31.19 -0.72
C ASP A 394 48.15 -29.86 -1.14
N CYS A 395 48.52 -28.80 -0.42
CA CYS A 395 48.09 -27.43 -0.71
C CYS A 395 49.07 -26.70 -1.66
N GLY A 396 50.03 -27.39 -2.29
CA GLY A 396 50.91 -26.80 -3.31
C GLY A 396 50.17 -26.20 -4.51
N PRO A 397 49.09 -26.81 -5.05
CA PRO A 397 48.36 -26.26 -6.20
C PRO A 397 47.68 -24.90 -5.95
N ILE A 398 47.45 -24.54 -4.68
CA ILE A 398 46.84 -23.26 -4.27
C ILE A 398 47.89 -22.24 -3.78
N GLN A 399 49.20 -22.52 -3.91
CA GLN A 399 50.28 -21.56 -3.63
C GLN A 399 50.61 -20.73 -4.88
N PRO A 400 51.28 -19.56 -4.74
CA PRO A 400 51.67 -18.72 -5.87
C PRO A 400 52.42 -19.52 -6.96
N GLY A 401 51.87 -19.54 -8.17
CA GLY A 401 52.38 -20.33 -9.31
C GLY A 401 51.74 -21.72 -9.49
N GLY A 402 50.83 -22.13 -8.60
CA GLY A 402 50.08 -23.38 -8.68
C GLY A 402 48.85 -23.31 -9.59
N ALA A 403 48.41 -24.47 -10.10
CA ALA A 403 47.32 -24.59 -11.08
C ALA A 403 45.93 -24.16 -10.56
N CYS A 404 45.76 -24.08 -9.24
CA CYS A 404 44.53 -23.70 -8.52
C CYS A 404 44.70 -22.42 -7.69
N PHE A 405 45.75 -21.63 -7.95
CA PHE A 405 46.00 -20.38 -7.22
C PHE A 405 45.00 -19.28 -7.57
N GLU A 406 44.58 -19.22 -8.83
CA GLU A 406 43.62 -18.22 -9.30
C GLU A 406 42.19 -18.79 -9.31
N PRO A 407 41.16 -18.06 -8.84
CA PRO A 407 41.25 -16.69 -8.33
C PRO A 407 41.84 -16.64 -6.91
N ASN A 408 42.78 -15.70 -6.68
CA ASN A 408 43.49 -15.54 -5.40
C ASN A 408 42.58 -14.98 -4.28
N ASN A 409 41.71 -15.83 -3.73
CA ASN A 409 40.86 -15.54 -2.58
C ASN A 409 40.68 -16.76 -1.68
N VAL A 410 40.41 -16.50 -0.39
CA VAL A 410 40.32 -17.52 0.67
C VAL A 410 39.25 -18.56 0.36
N ALA A 411 38.10 -18.17 -0.21
CA ALA A 411 37.03 -19.09 -0.55
C ALA A 411 37.44 -20.13 -1.61
N SER A 412 38.19 -19.72 -2.62
CA SER A 412 38.63 -20.59 -3.72
C SER A 412 39.73 -21.55 -3.28
N HIS A 413 40.65 -21.06 -2.44
CA HIS A 413 41.70 -21.89 -1.83
C HIS A 413 41.12 -22.89 -0.82
N ALA A 414 40.18 -22.45 0.02
CA ALA A 414 39.45 -23.29 0.96
C ALA A 414 38.63 -24.36 0.24
N ALA A 415 37.96 -24.03 -0.87
CA ALA A 415 37.20 -25.00 -1.66
C ALA A 415 38.06 -26.17 -2.14
N PHE A 416 39.26 -25.89 -2.66
CA PHE A 416 40.16 -26.93 -3.12
C PHE A 416 40.68 -27.80 -1.97
N ALA A 417 41.12 -27.18 -0.88
CA ALA A 417 41.64 -27.90 0.29
C ALA A 417 40.57 -28.76 0.98
N MET A 418 39.35 -28.23 1.15
CA MET A 418 38.21 -28.95 1.73
C MET A 418 37.80 -30.14 0.86
N ASN A 419 37.75 -29.97 -0.47
CA ASN A 419 37.46 -31.08 -1.37
C ASN A 419 38.55 -32.17 -1.30
N MET A 420 39.82 -31.79 -1.31
CA MET A 420 40.92 -32.75 -1.25
C MET A 420 40.90 -33.58 0.05
N TYR A 421 40.57 -32.96 1.18
CA TYR A 421 40.37 -33.66 2.44
C TYR A 421 39.16 -34.61 2.38
N PHE A 422 38.03 -34.14 1.84
CA PHE A 422 36.83 -34.96 1.67
C PHE A 422 37.08 -36.19 0.79
N GLN A 423 37.89 -36.05 -0.28
CA GLN A 423 38.21 -37.19 -1.16
C GLN A 423 39.16 -38.21 -0.52
N LYS A 424 40.02 -37.80 0.42
CA LYS A 424 40.86 -38.73 1.21
C LYS A 424 40.12 -39.36 2.40
N SER A 425 38.99 -38.79 2.81
CA SER A 425 38.14 -39.27 3.92
C SER A 425 37.22 -40.42 3.47
N PRO A 426 36.59 -41.18 4.39
CA PRO A 426 35.66 -42.27 4.07
C PRO A 426 34.35 -41.82 3.37
N LYS A 427 34.27 -40.58 2.88
CA LYS A 427 33.20 -39.97 2.08
C LYS A 427 31.82 -40.04 2.74
N LYS A 428 31.78 -39.90 4.07
CA LYS A 428 30.52 -39.68 4.78
C LYS A 428 30.11 -38.21 4.61
N PRO A 429 28.82 -37.89 4.55
CA PRO A 429 28.37 -36.49 4.44
C PRO A 429 28.94 -35.58 5.54
N THR A 430 29.19 -36.13 6.73
CA THR A 430 29.79 -35.43 7.87
C THR A 430 31.25 -35.03 7.66
N ASP A 431 31.96 -35.69 6.73
CA ASP A 431 33.36 -35.39 6.43
C ASP A 431 33.50 -34.08 5.61
N CYS A 432 32.37 -33.53 5.14
CA CYS A 432 32.25 -32.26 4.42
C CYS A 432 31.49 -31.20 5.25
N ASP A 433 31.57 -31.24 6.59
CA ASP A 433 30.90 -30.24 7.43
C ASP A 433 31.82 -29.05 7.75
N PHE A 434 33.12 -29.29 8.02
CA PHE A 434 34.13 -28.24 8.36
C PHE A 434 33.58 -27.18 9.33
N SER A 435 33.02 -27.61 10.46
CA SER A 435 32.35 -26.71 11.42
C SER A 435 31.19 -25.91 10.78
N GLN A 436 30.37 -26.57 9.96
CA GLN A 436 29.26 -26.02 9.18
C GLN A 436 29.63 -25.00 8.08
N THR A 437 30.91 -24.93 7.70
CA THR A 437 31.40 -24.00 6.65
C THR A 437 31.42 -24.61 5.26
N ALA A 438 31.23 -25.93 5.12
CA ALA A 438 31.26 -26.64 3.85
C ALA A 438 29.95 -27.41 3.56
N THR A 439 29.75 -27.76 2.29
CA THR A 439 28.59 -28.52 1.81
C THR A 439 28.95 -29.38 0.59
N LEU A 440 28.19 -30.46 0.38
CA LEU A 440 28.38 -31.34 -0.77
C LEU A 440 27.62 -30.80 -1.99
N THR A 441 28.31 -30.76 -3.13
CA THR A 441 27.73 -30.45 -4.42
C THR A 441 27.90 -31.62 -5.38
N SER A 442 26.91 -31.83 -6.24
CA SER A 442 26.98 -32.76 -7.37
C SER A 442 27.53 -32.10 -8.64
N GLN A 443 27.77 -30.78 -8.62
CA GLN A 443 28.35 -30.04 -9.73
C GLN A 443 29.87 -30.05 -9.62
N ASN A 444 30.57 -30.42 -10.71
CA ASN A 444 32.03 -30.45 -10.75
C ASN A 444 32.60 -29.03 -10.62
N PRO A 445 33.33 -28.70 -9.52
CA PRO A 445 33.85 -27.37 -9.28
C PRO A 445 35.19 -27.10 -9.97
N SER A 446 35.66 -27.99 -10.85
CA SER A 446 36.90 -27.80 -11.63
C SER A 446 36.77 -26.65 -12.64
N TYR A 447 37.84 -25.89 -12.83
CA TYR A 447 37.89 -24.81 -13.81
C TYR A 447 39.33 -24.61 -14.31
N ASN A 448 39.51 -24.20 -15.57
CA ASN A 448 40.81 -24.01 -16.21
C ASN A 448 41.75 -25.23 -16.03
N SER A 449 42.99 -25.00 -15.58
CA SER A 449 43.96 -26.03 -15.19
C SER A 449 43.74 -26.60 -13.78
N CYS A 450 42.79 -26.06 -13.01
CA CYS A 450 42.50 -26.51 -11.65
C CYS A 450 41.46 -27.66 -11.66
N VAL A 451 41.93 -28.88 -11.41
CA VAL A 451 41.11 -30.09 -11.44
C VAL A 451 40.80 -30.57 -10.03
N TYR A 452 39.50 -30.64 -9.70
CA TYR A 452 39.01 -31.17 -8.42
C TYR A 452 38.74 -32.68 -8.55
N PRO A 453 39.47 -33.55 -7.82
CA PRO A 453 39.24 -34.98 -7.88
C PRO A 453 37.85 -35.35 -7.35
N GLY A 454 37.15 -36.30 -7.99
CA GLY A 454 35.83 -36.77 -7.54
C GLY A 454 34.86 -37.41 -8.56
N GLY A 455 35.13 -37.42 -9.88
CA GLY A 455 34.28 -38.04 -10.91
C GLY A 455 34.77 -39.43 -11.37
N GLY A 456 33.91 -40.46 -11.41
CA GLY A 456 34.28 -41.89 -11.33
C GLY A 456 34.91 -42.61 -12.54
N GLY A 457 35.39 -43.85 -12.25
CA GLY A 457 35.85 -44.89 -13.20
C GLY A 457 37.35 -45.24 -13.08
N ALA A 458 37.67 -46.48 -12.71
CA ALA A 458 39.00 -46.95 -12.27
C ALA A 458 40.10 -47.04 -13.34
N GLY A 459 41.36 -46.82 -12.93
CA GLY A 459 42.56 -47.20 -13.68
C GLY A 459 43.89 -46.98 -12.94
N SER A 460 44.52 -48.07 -12.50
CA SER A 460 45.96 -48.28 -12.19
C SER A 460 46.53 -47.92 -10.79
N THR A 461 46.73 -49.01 -10.01
CA THR A 461 47.96 -49.46 -9.31
C THR A 461 48.81 -48.54 -8.42
N GLY A 462 49.09 -49.00 -7.19
CA GLY A 462 50.27 -48.59 -6.40
C GLY A 462 50.06 -48.56 -4.87
N VAL A 463 49.99 -49.69 -4.17
CA VAL A 463 51.05 -50.23 -3.28
C VAL A 463 51.18 -49.57 -1.88
N MET A 464 50.71 -50.34 -0.88
CA MET A 464 51.26 -50.63 0.46
C MET A 464 51.57 -49.55 1.54
N ASN A 465 51.14 -49.92 2.76
CA ASN A 465 51.83 -49.85 4.06
C ASN A 465 51.97 -48.44 4.71
N LYS A 466 51.97 -48.23 6.03
CA LYS A 466 51.92 -49.06 7.25
C LYS A 466 51.87 -48.07 8.45
N TYR A 467 51.31 -48.51 9.58
CA TYR A 467 51.73 -48.25 10.98
C TYR A 467 51.38 -46.89 11.63
N VAL A 468 50.61 -46.88 12.74
CA VAL A 468 51.04 -46.85 14.19
C VAL A 468 51.46 -45.41 14.58
N SER A 469 51.10 -44.77 15.70
CA SER A 469 50.64 -45.16 17.05
C SER A 469 49.99 -43.95 17.75
N SER A 470 49.33 -44.25 18.88
CA SER A 470 49.31 -43.59 20.22
C SER A 470 49.75 -42.11 20.37
N ASP A 471 49.17 -41.27 21.22
CA ASP A 471 48.87 -41.42 22.67
C ASP A 471 47.81 -40.37 23.10
N LYS A 472 46.79 -40.74 23.89
CA LYS A 472 46.67 -40.59 25.35
C LYS A 472 46.94 -39.18 25.92
N LEU A 473 45.92 -38.60 26.55
CA LEU A 473 45.75 -38.35 28.01
C LEU A 473 44.48 -37.48 28.17
N GLU A 474 43.39 -38.00 28.76
CA GLU A 474 43.04 -37.89 30.20
C GLU A 474 42.84 -36.42 30.67
N SER A 475 41.80 -36.01 31.39
CA SER A 475 40.98 -36.73 32.37
C SER A 475 39.69 -35.95 32.75
N LYS A 476 38.60 -36.71 32.97
CA LYS A 476 37.67 -36.76 34.14
C LYS A 476 37.08 -35.44 34.69
N GLN A 477 35.80 -35.35 35.07
CA GLN A 477 35.04 -36.22 36.01
C GLN A 477 33.52 -36.17 35.70
N ASN A 478 32.87 -37.33 35.53
CA ASN A 478 31.91 -38.02 36.43
C ASN A 478 30.69 -37.17 36.82
N GLY A 479 29.45 -37.49 36.42
CA GLY A 479 28.63 -38.67 36.79
C GLY A 479 27.55 -38.20 37.79
N ALA A 480 26.28 -38.58 37.82
CA ALA A 480 25.57 -39.75 37.34
C ALA A 480 24.03 -39.47 37.26
N VAL A 481 23.29 -40.52 36.95
CA VAL A 481 21.94 -40.67 36.36
C VAL A 481 20.78 -40.78 37.40
N GLU A 482 19.64 -40.12 37.10
CA GLU A 482 18.17 -40.37 37.38
C GLU A 482 17.64 -41.06 38.68
N PRO A 483 16.30 -41.18 38.96
CA PRO A 483 15.06 -40.49 38.51
C PRO A 483 14.06 -40.11 39.66
N LYS A 484 12.97 -39.35 39.37
CA LYS A 484 11.54 -39.62 39.74
C LYS A 484 10.61 -38.37 39.84
N VAL A 485 9.53 -38.43 39.06
CA VAL A 485 8.08 -38.21 39.34
C VAL A 485 7.60 -37.05 40.27
N TYR A 486 6.80 -36.18 39.64
CA TYR A 486 5.74 -35.22 40.07
C TYR A 486 5.46 -34.94 41.56
N SER A 487 5.37 -33.64 41.88
CA SER A 487 4.39 -33.11 42.85
C SER A 487 3.83 -31.76 42.39
N SER A 488 2.51 -31.72 42.23
CA SER A 488 1.67 -30.60 41.85
C SER A 488 1.45 -29.68 43.05
N LEU A 489 2.14 -28.53 43.14
CA LEU A 489 1.69 -27.36 43.94
C LEU A 489 2.52 -26.08 43.73
N SER A 490 3.55 -26.07 42.89
CA SER A 490 4.39 -24.88 42.66
C SER A 490 3.99 -24.01 41.45
N PHE A 491 2.94 -24.38 40.71
CA PHE A 491 2.56 -23.68 39.47
C PHE A 491 1.70 -22.41 39.67
N LEU A 492 1.15 -22.17 40.87
CA LEU A 492 0.27 -21.02 41.10
C LEU A 492 1.03 -19.71 41.45
N LEU A 493 2.33 -19.78 41.79
CA LEU A 493 3.13 -18.58 42.10
C LEU A 493 3.95 -18.04 40.92
N ILE A 494 4.13 -18.83 39.85
CA ILE A 494 4.88 -18.42 38.65
C ILE A 494 3.97 -17.69 37.64
N PHE A 495 2.66 -17.96 37.66
CA PHE A 495 1.69 -17.31 36.77
C PHE A 495 1.45 -15.82 37.08
N VAL A 496 1.74 -15.35 38.31
CA VAL A 496 1.66 -13.92 38.65
C VAL A 496 2.92 -13.15 38.23
N VAL A 497 4.04 -13.85 38.00
CA VAL A 497 5.31 -13.22 37.57
C VAL A 497 5.42 -13.16 36.04
N GLN A 498 4.83 -14.10 35.30
CA GLN A 498 5.01 -14.18 33.84
C GLN A 498 3.95 -13.41 33.02
N VAL A 499 2.79 -13.08 33.61
CA VAL A 499 1.82 -12.15 32.99
C VAL A 499 2.26 -10.67 33.12
N ARG A 500 3.33 -10.39 33.87
CA ARG A 500 3.89 -9.03 34.01
C ARG A 500 4.94 -8.68 32.94
N ASN A 501 5.38 -9.62 32.10
CA ASN A 501 6.43 -9.40 31.09
C ASN A 501 5.94 -9.28 29.64
N SER A 502 4.63 -9.31 29.38
CA SER A 502 4.06 -9.07 28.03
C SER A 502 3.42 -7.69 27.87
N ILE A 503 3.57 -6.83 28.87
CA ILE A 503 3.30 -5.40 28.74
C ILE A 503 4.68 -4.75 28.66
N MET A 504 5.09 -4.37 27.45
CA MET A 504 6.29 -3.54 27.29
C MET A 504 6.21 -2.37 28.26
N SER A 505 7.25 -2.16 29.05
CA SER A 505 7.26 -1.05 29.99
C SER A 505 7.17 0.28 29.21
N VAL A 506 6.48 1.28 29.77
CA VAL A 506 6.41 2.63 29.17
C VAL A 506 7.82 3.19 28.91
N SER A 507 8.80 2.80 29.72
CA SER A 507 10.22 3.10 29.54
C SER A 507 10.82 2.50 28.26
N GLU A 508 10.61 1.21 27.99
CA GLU A 508 11.15 0.54 26.78
C GLU A 508 10.46 1.03 25.51
N LEU A 509 9.16 1.34 25.57
CA LEU A 509 8.43 1.96 24.46
C LEU A 509 8.96 3.37 24.19
N LYS A 510 9.23 4.15 25.24
CA LYS A 510 9.81 5.50 25.14
C LYS A 510 11.22 5.47 24.56
N GLU A 511 12.03 4.47 24.93
CA GLU A 511 13.40 4.32 24.42
C GLU A 511 13.42 3.91 22.93
N ARG A 512 12.54 2.97 22.52
CA ARG A 512 12.37 2.63 21.10
C ARG A 512 11.80 3.79 20.28
N HIS A 513 10.84 4.53 20.83
CA HIS A 513 10.32 5.74 20.18
C HIS A 513 11.43 6.78 20.02
N ALA A 514 12.29 6.97 21.03
CA ALA A 514 13.43 7.88 20.94
C ALA A 514 14.42 7.46 19.86
N ALA A 515 14.79 6.18 19.78
CA ALA A 515 15.68 5.65 18.74
C ALA A 515 15.08 5.76 17.32
N ALA A 516 13.78 5.49 17.18
CA ALA A 516 13.07 5.68 15.91
C ALA A 516 12.99 7.17 15.51
N THR A 517 12.75 8.05 16.48
CA THR A 517 12.73 9.50 16.25
C THR A 517 14.11 10.00 15.84
N GLU A 518 15.18 9.50 16.48
CA GLU A 518 16.56 9.87 16.16
C GLU A 518 16.95 9.43 14.74
N THR A 519 16.59 8.21 14.33
CA THR A 519 16.85 7.73 12.97
C THR A 519 16.09 8.55 11.92
N VAL A 520 14.82 8.89 12.16
CA VAL A 520 14.04 9.79 11.29
C VAL A 520 14.67 11.17 11.20
N ASN A 521 15.08 11.75 12.34
CA ASN A 521 15.74 13.06 12.37
C ASN A 521 17.08 13.04 11.63
N ASN A 522 17.90 12.01 11.82
CA ASN A 522 19.18 11.85 11.12
C ASN A 522 18.98 11.75 9.60
N LEU A 523 17.99 10.98 9.14
CA LEU A 523 17.61 10.91 7.72
C LEU A 523 17.14 12.27 7.19
N ARG A 524 16.29 12.98 7.96
CA ARG A 524 15.79 14.31 7.61
C ARG A 524 16.95 15.31 7.48
N ASP A 525 17.92 15.27 8.39
CA ASP A 525 19.09 16.15 8.38
C ASP A 525 20.04 15.81 7.23
N ARG A 526 20.29 14.53 6.94
CA ARG A 526 21.08 14.13 5.77
C ARG A 526 20.44 14.59 4.47
N LEU A 527 19.13 14.48 4.34
CA LEU A 527 18.40 15.00 3.17
C LEU A 527 18.47 16.52 3.11
N ARG A 528 18.35 17.22 4.25
CA ARG A 528 18.48 18.68 4.35
C ARG A 528 19.88 19.13 3.90
N GLN A 529 20.93 18.50 4.41
CA GLN A 529 22.32 18.79 4.03
C GLN A 529 22.59 18.52 2.55
N ARG A 530 22.14 17.38 2.02
CA ARG A 530 22.30 17.07 0.59
C ARG A 530 21.57 18.07 -0.30
N ARG A 531 20.38 18.54 0.11
CA ARG A 531 19.65 19.60 -0.59
C ARG A 531 20.42 20.93 -0.56
N LEU A 532 21.00 21.30 0.58
CA LEU A 532 21.85 22.49 0.71
C LEU A 532 23.11 22.41 -0.17
N GLN A 533 23.71 21.23 -0.34
CA GLN A 533 24.86 21.02 -1.21
C GLN A 533 24.53 21.13 -2.71
N LEU A 534 23.28 20.91 -3.10
CA LEU A 534 22.80 21.02 -4.48
C LEU A 534 22.33 22.45 -4.83
N LEU A 535 22.29 23.36 -3.86
CA LEU A 535 21.92 24.75 -4.06
C LEU A 535 23.16 25.55 -4.49
N ASP A 536 23.27 25.81 -5.80
CA ASP A 536 24.41 26.54 -6.37
C ASP A 536 24.46 28.01 -5.92
N THR A 537 23.31 28.68 -5.73
CA THR A 537 23.22 30.09 -5.30
C THR A 537 21.83 30.42 -4.74
N ASP A 538 21.78 31.32 -3.75
CA ASP A 538 20.52 31.87 -3.21
C ASP A 538 19.91 32.93 -4.14
N VAL A 539 18.59 32.91 -4.31
CA VAL A 539 17.87 33.90 -5.17
C VAL A 539 18.13 35.34 -4.74
N ALA A 540 18.20 35.62 -3.44
CA ALA A 540 18.55 36.94 -2.91
C ALA A 540 19.95 37.41 -3.33
N LYS A 541 20.97 36.56 -3.17
CA LYS A 541 22.35 36.86 -3.56
C LYS A 541 22.48 37.06 -5.07
N TYR A 542 21.84 36.19 -5.86
CA TYR A 542 21.83 36.31 -7.32
C TYR A 542 21.13 37.61 -7.77
N SER A 543 19.98 37.94 -7.18
CA SER A 543 19.22 39.14 -7.51
C SER A 543 19.96 40.42 -7.14
N ALA A 544 20.65 40.43 -5.99
CA ALA A 544 21.53 41.53 -5.59
C ALA A 544 22.74 41.66 -6.52
N ALA A 545 23.36 40.55 -6.93
CA ALA A 545 24.46 40.53 -7.90
C ALA A 545 24.04 41.01 -9.30
N GLN A 546 22.79 40.79 -9.70
CA GLN A 546 22.20 41.37 -10.91
C GLN A 546 21.84 42.86 -10.78
N GLY A 547 22.15 43.50 -9.65
CA GLY A 547 21.92 44.93 -9.44
C GLY A 547 20.46 45.32 -9.19
N ARG A 548 19.60 44.39 -8.75
CA ARG A 548 18.22 44.73 -8.38
C ARG A 548 18.20 45.46 -7.03
N SER A 549 17.55 46.63 -7.00
CA SER A 549 17.34 47.39 -5.77
C SER A 549 16.09 46.93 -5.02
N PRO A 550 16.06 47.05 -3.68
CA PRO A 550 14.84 46.89 -2.88
C PRO A 550 13.75 47.80 -3.40
N VAL A 551 12.52 47.27 -3.47
CA VAL A 551 11.35 48.13 -3.61
C VAL A 551 11.31 49.04 -2.38
N LYS A 552 10.99 50.32 -2.56
CA LYS A 552 10.79 51.26 -1.45
C LYS A 552 9.38 51.80 -1.54
N PHE A 553 8.62 51.67 -0.45
CA PHE A 553 7.32 52.33 -0.30
C PHE A 553 7.49 53.58 0.56
N GLY A 554 6.86 54.67 0.14
CA GLY A 554 6.54 55.81 1.01
C GLY A 554 5.30 55.52 1.86
N ALA A 555 5.12 56.29 2.93
CA ALA A 555 4.00 56.13 3.87
C ALA A 555 2.59 56.34 3.24
N THR A 556 2.50 56.83 2.00
CA THR A 556 1.25 57.13 1.28
C THR A 556 0.96 56.18 0.12
N ASP A 557 1.86 55.23 -0.17
CA ASP A 557 1.77 54.46 -1.40
C ASP A 557 0.76 53.30 -1.29
N LEU A 558 0.58 52.76 -0.08
CA LEU A 558 -0.41 51.74 0.23
C LEU A 558 -1.23 52.22 1.42
N VAL A 559 -2.52 52.49 1.20
CA VAL A 559 -3.41 53.07 2.21
C VAL A 559 -4.71 52.28 2.31
N CYS A 560 -5.29 52.24 3.51
CA CYS A 560 -6.62 51.66 3.72
C CYS A 560 -7.67 52.58 3.09
N CYS A 561 -8.15 52.23 1.89
CA CYS A 561 -9.14 53.03 1.17
C CYS A 561 -10.55 52.86 1.74
N ARG A 562 -10.88 51.66 2.23
CA ARG A 562 -12.23 51.32 2.71
C ARG A 562 -12.16 50.33 3.86
N THR A 563 -13.05 50.50 4.83
CA THR A 563 -13.32 49.49 5.87
C THR A 563 -14.74 48.96 5.67
N LEU A 564 -14.86 47.67 5.41
CA LEU A 564 -16.13 46.96 5.25
C LEU A 564 -16.55 46.43 6.62
N GLN A 565 -17.70 46.91 7.12
CA GLN A 565 -18.25 46.50 8.41
C GLN A 565 -19.63 45.85 8.23
N GLY A 566 -19.86 44.74 8.91
CA GLY A 566 -21.18 44.10 8.88
C GLY A 566 -21.24 42.64 9.28
N HIS A 567 -20.10 41.94 9.36
CA HIS A 567 -20.03 40.69 10.09
C HIS A 567 -20.11 40.97 11.59
N THR A 568 -20.75 40.05 12.31
CA THR A 568 -20.90 40.10 13.77
C THR A 568 -19.90 39.19 14.48
N GLY A 569 -19.33 38.23 13.74
CA GLY A 569 -18.32 37.30 14.20
C GLY A 569 -16.96 37.52 13.54
N LYS A 570 -16.03 36.60 13.80
CA LYS A 570 -14.70 36.59 13.21
C LYS A 570 -14.79 36.27 11.71
N VAL A 571 -14.07 37.03 10.88
CA VAL A 571 -13.94 36.72 9.44
C VAL A 571 -12.90 35.62 9.28
N TYR A 572 -13.20 34.58 8.51
CA TYR A 572 -12.27 33.45 8.29
C TYR A 572 -11.67 33.42 6.90
N SER A 573 -12.48 33.71 5.88
CA SER A 573 -12.08 33.62 4.49
C SER A 573 -12.71 34.73 3.67
N LEU A 574 -12.00 35.11 2.62
CA LEU A 574 -12.47 36.06 1.62
C LEU A 574 -11.96 35.62 0.26
N ASP A 575 -12.69 35.99 -0.78
CA ASP A 575 -12.28 35.81 -2.16
C ASP A 575 -12.76 36.97 -3.03
N TRP A 576 -11.98 37.29 -4.07
CA TRP A 576 -12.29 38.36 -5.00
C TRP A 576 -12.98 37.82 -6.25
N THR A 577 -13.94 38.56 -6.78
CA THR A 577 -14.45 38.27 -8.11
C THR A 577 -13.41 38.64 -9.18
N PRO A 578 -13.33 37.89 -10.29
CA PRO A 578 -12.45 38.26 -11.41
C PRO A 578 -12.75 39.64 -12.02
N GLU A 579 -14.00 40.12 -11.89
CA GLU A 579 -14.45 41.43 -12.37
C GLU A 579 -14.01 42.63 -11.50
N ARG A 580 -13.18 42.41 -10.46
CA ARG A 580 -12.64 43.39 -9.48
C ARG A 580 -13.63 44.10 -8.56
N ASN A 581 -14.92 44.07 -8.88
CA ASN A 581 -15.90 44.93 -8.20
C ASN A 581 -16.50 44.32 -6.93
N ARG A 582 -16.43 42.99 -6.77
CA ARG A 582 -17.10 42.26 -5.69
C ARG A 582 -16.13 41.42 -4.86
N ILE A 583 -16.38 41.38 -3.56
CA ILE A 583 -15.66 40.54 -2.59
C ILE A 583 -16.69 39.69 -1.87
N VAL A 584 -16.42 38.41 -1.67
CA VAL A 584 -17.22 37.54 -0.81
C VAL A 584 -16.44 37.31 0.46
N SER A 585 -17.11 37.34 1.61
CA SER A 585 -16.48 37.00 2.88
C SER A 585 -17.35 36.12 3.75
N ALA A 586 -16.69 35.14 4.36
CA ALA A 586 -17.26 34.15 5.25
C ALA A 586 -16.87 34.43 6.71
N SER A 587 -17.83 34.25 7.61
CA SER A 587 -17.69 34.60 9.02
C SER A 587 -18.20 33.50 9.94
N GLN A 588 -17.71 33.53 11.18
CA GLN A 588 -18.12 32.64 12.27
C GLN A 588 -19.63 32.69 12.54
N ASP A 589 -20.27 33.83 12.28
CA ASP A 589 -21.70 34.06 12.54
C ASP A 589 -22.65 33.32 11.57
N GLY A 590 -22.11 32.51 10.66
CA GLY A 590 -22.90 31.75 9.70
C GLY A 590 -23.45 32.63 8.57
N ARG A 591 -22.81 33.77 8.28
CA ARG A 591 -23.18 34.62 7.15
C ARG A 591 -22.09 34.65 6.10
N LEU A 592 -22.55 34.62 4.85
CA LEU A 592 -21.75 34.94 3.67
C LEU A 592 -22.22 36.29 3.14
N ILE A 593 -21.33 37.28 3.10
CA ILE A 593 -21.68 38.62 2.60
C ILE A 593 -20.90 38.88 1.31
N VAL A 594 -21.62 39.34 0.28
CA VAL A 594 -21.04 39.82 -0.97
C VAL A 594 -21.05 41.34 -0.96
N TRP A 595 -19.86 41.92 -1.02
CA TRP A 595 -19.60 43.36 -0.95
C TRP A 595 -19.31 43.90 -2.33
N ASN A 596 -19.71 45.14 -2.58
CA ASN A 596 -19.10 45.95 -3.62
C ASN A 596 -17.84 46.62 -3.04
N ALA A 597 -16.68 46.29 -3.60
CA ALA A 597 -15.38 46.71 -3.09
C ALA A 597 -15.20 48.24 -3.14
N LEU A 598 -15.79 48.92 -4.14
CA LEU A 598 -15.62 50.35 -4.34
C LEU A 598 -16.55 51.19 -3.44
N THR A 599 -17.82 50.78 -3.36
CA THR A 599 -18.86 51.52 -2.62
C THR A 599 -19.02 51.07 -1.18
N SER A 600 -18.37 49.97 -0.77
CA SER A 600 -18.53 49.30 0.53
C SER A 600 -19.96 48.79 0.82
N GLN A 601 -20.85 48.79 -0.17
CA GLN A 601 -22.22 48.32 0.00
C GLN A 601 -22.32 46.79 0.01
N LYS A 602 -23.25 46.28 0.83
CA LYS A 602 -23.62 44.85 0.86
C LYS A 602 -24.59 44.59 -0.28
N THR A 603 -24.16 43.83 -1.29
CA THR A 603 -25.01 43.44 -2.43
C THR A 603 -25.89 42.24 -2.10
N HIS A 604 -25.31 41.24 -1.43
CA HIS A 604 -26.02 40.07 -0.95
C HIS A 604 -25.58 39.72 0.47
N ALA A 605 -26.51 39.24 1.30
CA ALA A 605 -26.23 38.69 2.61
C ALA A 605 -26.96 37.35 2.74
N ILE A 606 -26.20 36.26 2.64
CA ILE A 606 -26.72 34.90 2.65
C ILE A 606 -26.53 34.33 4.05
N LYS A 607 -27.64 33.94 4.69
CA LYS A 607 -27.61 33.27 5.98
C LYS A 607 -27.48 31.77 5.75
N LEU A 608 -26.47 31.17 6.36
CA LEU A 608 -26.19 29.75 6.26
C LEU A 608 -26.78 28.99 7.46
N PRO A 609 -27.08 27.70 7.31
CA PRO A 609 -27.62 26.88 8.41
C PRO A 609 -26.58 26.64 9.52
N CYS A 610 -25.30 26.63 9.16
CA CYS A 610 -24.19 26.37 10.05
C CYS A 610 -23.50 27.68 10.47
N ALA A 611 -23.08 27.73 11.73
CA ALA A 611 -22.05 28.67 12.19
C ALA A 611 -20.67 28.13 11.81
N TRP A 612 -19.64 28.97 11.85
CA TRP A 612 -18.24 28.60 11.50
C TRP A 612 -18.05 28.23 10.03
N VAL A 613 -18.32 29.19 9.15
CA VAL A 613 -18.04 29.07 7.73
C VAL A 613 -16.57 29.42 7.52
N MET A 614 -15.77 28.42 7.17
CA MET A 614 -14.31 28.53 7.14
C MET A 614 -13.78 28.97 5.79
N THR A 615 -14.53 28.69 4.72
CA THR A 615 -14.09 28.99 3.35
C THR A 615 -15.20 29.57 2.50
N CYS A 616 -14.82 30.46 1.59
CA CYS A 616 -15.64 30.90 0.48
C CYS A 616 -14.80 31.05 -0.79
N ALA A 617 -15.45 30.87 -1.94
CA ALA A 617 -14.83 31.07 -3.24
C ALA A 617 -15.85 31.59 -4.27
N PHE A 618 -15.40 32.49 -5.14
CA PHE A 618 -16.16 32.88 -6.33
C PHE A 618 -15.92 31.92 -7.48
N SER A 619 -16.97 31.71 -8.26
CA SER A 619 -16.84 31.16 -9.61
C SER A 619 -16.05 32.11 -10.53
N PRO A 620 -15.30 31.56 -11.51
CA PRO A 620 -14.65 32.35 -12.55
C PRO A 620 -15.58 33.33 -13.28
N ASN A 621 -16.86 32.97 -13.48
CA ASN A 621 -17.86 33.86 -14.08
C ASN A 621 -18.48 34.88 -13.10
N GLY A 622 -18.21 34.78 -11.79
CA GLY A 622 -18.74 35.66 -10.75
C GLY A 622 -20.25 35.57 -10.51
N GLN A 623 -20.92 34.51 -10.99
CA GLN A 623 -22.36 34.31 -10.83
C GLN A 623 -22.70 33.42 -9.63
N THR A 624 -21.82 32.49 -9.28
CA THR A 624 -22.01 31.59 -8.12
C THR A 624 -20.92 31.79 -7.07
N VAL A 625 -21.28 31.50 -5.82
CA VAL A 625 -20.37 31.47 -4.67
C VAL A 625 -20.46 30.11 -4.00
N ALA A 626 -19.30 29.51 -3.72
CA ALA A 626 -19.19 28.31 -2.91
C ALA A 626 -18.79 28.69 -1.49
N CYS A 627 -19.28 27.96 -0.50
CA CYS A 627 -18.83 28.06 0.88
C CYS A 627 -18.86 26.70 1.58
N GLY A 628 -18.08 26.55 2.63
CA GLY A 628 -18.05 25.34 3.45
C GLY A 628 -17.46 25.62 4.83
N GLY A 629 -17.71 24.72 5.76
CA GLY A 629 -17.16 24.82 7.11
C GLY A 629 -17.33 23.54 7.91
N LEU A 630 -17.73 23.69 9.17
CA LEU A 630 -17.88 22.59 10.12
C LEU A 630 -19.01 21.60 9.77
N ASP A 631 -19.93 22.02 8.91
CA ASP A 631 -21.05 21.20 8.40
C ASP A 631 -20.62 20.08 7.45
N SER A 632 -19.33 19.98 7.11
CA SER A 632 -18.76 18.93 6.24
C SER A 632 -19.35 18.92 4.82
N VAL A 633 -20.06 19.98 4.44
CA VAL A 633 -20.73 20.14 3.15
C VAL A 633 -20.26 21.42 2.49
N CYS A 634 -20.00 21.37 1.19
CA CYS A 634 -19.80 22.58 0.41
C CYS A 634 -21.10 23.00 -0.27
N SER A 635 -21.64 24.16 0.10
CA SER A 635 -22.88 24.71 -0.44
C SER A 635 -22.59 25.76 -1.50
N ILE A 636 -23.31 25.70 -2.61
CA ILE A 636 -23.17 26.62 -3.75
C ILE A 636 -24.44 27.46 -3.88
N PHE A 637 -24.26 28.77 -4.00
CA PHE A 637 -25.33 29.75 -4.15
C PHE A 637 -25.19 30.47 -5.48
N SER A 638 -26.31 30.65 -6.18
CA SER A 638 -26.36 31.51 -7.38
C SER A 638 -26.79 32.92 -6.98
N LEU A 639 -26.01 33.93 -7.35
CA LEU A 639 -26.28 35.34 -7.04
C LEU A 639 -27.37 35.95 -7.93
N SER A 640 -27.74 35.29 -9.03
CA SER A 640 -28.84 35.71 -9.92
C SER A 640 -30.22 35.28 -9.43
N SER A 641 -30.29 34.34 -8.48
CA SER A 641 -31.54 33.83 -7.94
C SER A 641 -32.24 34.89 -7.08
N THR A 642 -33.54 35.07 -7.29
CA THR A 642 -34.36 35.92 -6.43
C THR A 642 -34.37 35.35 -5.01
N ALA A 643 -34.09 36.19 -4.01
CA ALA A 643 -34.16 35.80 -2.60
C ALA A 643 -35.58 35.30 -2.26
N ASP A 644 -35.65 34.26 -1.43
CA ASP A 644 -36.93 33.69 -0.98
C ASP A 644 -37.66 34.67 -0.04
N LYS A 645 -38.88 34.32 0.41
CA LYS A 645 -39.72 35.18 1.28
C LYS A 645 -39.03 35.65 2.57
N ASP A 646 -38.02 34.92 3.05
CA ASP A 646 -37.20 35.25 4.23
C ASP A 646 -35.95 36.09 3.91
N GLY A 647 -35.77 36.53 2.65
CA GLY A 647 -34.62 37.31 2.20
C GLY A 647 -33.33 36.50 2.02
N THR A 648 -33.40 35.17 2.06
CA THR A 648 -32.27 34.26 1.88
C THR A 648 -32.16 33.82 0.42
N VAL A 649 -30.94 33.79 -0.12
CA VAL A 649 -30.67 33.21 -1.44
C VAL A 649 -30.75 31.68 -1.31
N PRO A 650 -31.59 30.98 -2.09
CA PRO A 650 -31.72 29.54 -1.99
C PRO A 650 -30.41 28.83 -2.38
N VAL A 651 -30.15 27.71 -1.73
CA VAL A 651 -29.01 26.84 -2.05
C VAL A 651 -29.23 26.26 -3.45
N SER A 652 -28.29 26.49 -4.38
CA SER A 652 -28.36 25.92 -5.72
C SER A 652 -27.94 24.46 -5.71
N ARG A 653 -26.84 24.13 -5.03
CA ARG A 653 -26.32 22.76 -4.90
C ARG A 653 -25.65 22.56 -3.55
N MET A 654 -25.72 21.33 -3.05
CA MET A 654 -25.00 20.88 -1.86
C MET A 654 -24.08 19.72 -2.27
N LEU A 655 -22.78 19.88 -2.02
CA LEU A 655 -21.75 18.89 -2.27
C LEU A 655 -21.42 18.22 -0.94
N SER A 656 -22.00 17.04 -0.69
CA SER A 656 -21.78 16.28 0.54
C SER A 656 -20.91 15.06 0.28
N GLY A 657 -19.99 14.77 1.21
CA GLY A 657 -19.20 13.56 1.16
C GLY A 657 -17.83 13.61 1.83
N HIS A 658 -17.45 14.74 2.44
CA HIS A 658 -16.33 14.76 3.37
C HIS A 658 -16.72 14.13 4.70
N ARG A 659 -15.77 13.46 5.36
CA ARG A 659 -15.95 12.87 6.70
C ARG A 659 -15.67 13.86 7.83
N GLY A 660 -15.06 15.00 7.52
CA GLY A 660 -14.71 16.07 8.44
C GLY A 660 -15.08 17.44 7.87
N TYR A 661 -14.67 18.50 8.58
CA TYR A 661 -14.98 19.88 8.18
C TYR A 661 -14.30 20.26 6.87
N VAL A 662 -14.93 21.14 6.10
CA VAL A 662 -14.36 21.72 4.87
C VAL A 662 -13.52 22.93 5.25
N SER A 663 -12.21 22.84 5.03
CA SER A 663 -11.24 23.88 5.43
C SER A 663 -11.07 24.94 4.35
N CYS A 664 -11.02 24.53 3.08
CA CYS A 664 -10.83 25.40 1.93
C CYS A 664 -11.58 24.87 0.71
N CYS A 665 -12.11 25.77 -0.11
CA CYS A 665 -12.68 25.48 -1.41
C CYS A 665 -12.16 26.48 -2.43
N GLN A 666 -11.92 26.03 -3.66
CA GLN A 666 -11.49 26.89 -4.75
C GLN A 666 -12.02 26.34 -6.08
N TYR A 667 -12.59 27.23 -6.92
CA TYR A 667 -13.01 26.86 -8.28
C TYR A 667 -11.81 26.68 -9.20
N VAL A 668 -11.92 25.72 -10.13
CA VAL A 668 -10.91 25.56 -11.18
C VAL A 668 -10.96 26.79 -12.10
N PRO A 669 -9.81 27.44 -12.40
CA PRO A 669 -9.78 28.59 -13.29
C PRO A 669 -10.40 28.25 -14.65
N ASN A 670 -11.20 29.18 -15.19
CA ASN A 670 -11.90 29.06 -16.48
C ASN A 670 -12.99 27.98 -16.57
N GLU A 671 -13.28 27.25 -15.48
CA GLU A 671 -14.32 26.21 -15.46
C GLU A 671 -15.25 26.39 -14.25
N ASP A 672 -16.46 26.90 -14.46
CA ASP A 672 -17.45 27.07 -13.37
C ASP A 672 -18.06 25.73 -12.90
N ALA A 673 -17.92 24.68 -13.71
CA ALA A 673 -18.44 23.35 -13.42
C ALA A 673 -17.55 22.53 -12.47
N ARG A 674 -16.33 22.99 -12.16
CA ARG A 674 -15.39 22.22 -11.33
C ARG A 674 -14.95 22.99 -10.08
N LEU A 675 -15.00 22.30 -8.95
CA LEU A 675 -14.61 22.83 -7.65
C LEU A 675 -13.67 21.85 -6.95
N ILE A 676 -12.58 22.34 -6.38
CA ILE A 676 -11.71 21.56 -5.49
C ILE A 676 -11.98 21.97 -4.05
N THR A 677 -12.16 20.99 -3.18
CA THR A 677 -12.30 21.19 -1.73
C THR A 677 -11.17 20.47 -1.01
N SER A 678 -10.77 21.01 0.13
CA SER A 678 -9.91 20.35 1.12
C SER A 678 -10.65 20.20 2.44
N SER A 679 -10.33 19.14 3.19
CA SER A 679 -11.03 18.83 4.43
C SER A 679 -10.09 18.33 5.53
N GLY A 680 -10.58 18.43 6.77
CA GLY A 680 -10.01 17.77 7.94
C GLY A 680 -10.08 16.24 7.90
N ASP A 681 -10.74 15.63 6.89
CA ASP A 681 -10.66 14.18 6.67
C ASP A 681 -9.38 13.72 5.95
N GLN A 682 -8.38 14.60 5.83
CA GLN A 682 -7.08 14.38 5.21
C GLN A 682 -7.14 14.22 3.67
N THR A 683 -8.30 14.52 3.07
CA THR A 683 -8.51 14.42 1.62
C THR A 683 -8.77 15.77 0.97
N CYS A 684 -8.38 15.87 -0.30
CA CYS A 684 -8.88 16.88 -1.23
C CYS A 684 -9.82 16.19 -2.23
N VAL A 685 -10.91 16.83 -2.62
CA VAL A 685 -11.88 16.24 -3.56
C VAL A 685 -12.14 17.22 -4.70
N LEU A 686 -12.09 16.71 -5.93
CA LEU A 686 -12.56 17.42 -7.12
C LEU A 686 -14.01 17.03 -7.38
N TRP A 687 -14.87 18.04 -7.45
CA TRP A 687 -16.30 17.94 -7.65
C TRP A 687 -16.69 18.45 -9.02
N ASP A 688 -17.71 17.83 -9.59
CA ASP A 688 -18.50 18.44 -10.64
C ASP A 688 -19.72 19.13 -10.03
N VAL A 689 -19.77 20.46 -10.14
CA VAL A 689 -20.81 21.33 -9.59
C VAL A 689 -22.16 21.06 -10.26
N THR A 690 -22.15 20.70 -11.55
CA THR A 690 -23.38 20.48 -12.31
C THR A 690 -24.07 19.18 -11.91
N THR A 691 -23.32 18.11 -11.64
CA THR A 691 -23.85 16.79 -11.24
C THR A 691 -23.88 16.59 -9.72
N GLY A 692 -23.09 17.35 -8.97
CA GLY A 692 -22.96 17.23 -7.52
C GLY A 692 -22.17 15.99 -7.08
N LEU A 693 -21.54 15.30 -8.04
CA LEU A 693 -20.80 14.06 -7.82
C LEU A 693 -19.32 14.33 -7.60
N LYS A 694 -18.68 13.42 -6.87
CA LYS A 694 -17.22 13.38 -6.72
C LYS A 694 -16.59 12.86 -8.01
N THR A 695 -15.77 13.68 -8.65
CA THR A 695 -15.04 13.27 -9.85
C THR A 695 -13.76 12.52 -9.47
N SER A 696 -13.04 13.01 -8.47
CA SER A 696 -11.77 12.43 -8.04
C SER A 696 -11.47 12.77 -6.59
N VAL A 697 -10.86 11.84 -5.86
CA VAL A 697 -10.46 12.00 -4.47
C VAL A 697 -8.94 11.89 -4.40
N PHE A 698 -8.29 12.88 -3.79
CA PHE A 698 -6.85 12.99 -3.62
C PHE A 698 -6.52 12.86 -2.14
N GLY A 699 -5.78 11.81 -1.77
CA GLY A 699 -5.43 11.53 -0.37
C GLY A 699 -6.46 10.68 0.39
N GLY A 700 -6.19 10.42 1.68
CA GLY A 700 -6.96 9.48 2.53
C GLY A 700 -6.18 8.19 2.81
N GLU A 701 -6.78 7.02 2.50
CA GLU A 701 -6.20 5.68 2.74
C GLU A 701 -4.98 5.34 1.88
N PHE A 702 -4.54 6.26 1.01
CA PHE A 702 -3.37 6.11 0.14
C PHE A 702 -2.09 6.66 0.81
N GLN A 703 -0.97 5.93 0.76
CA GLN A 703 0.33 6.36 1.34
C GLN A 703 0.88 7.69 0.78
N SER A 704 0.39 8.17 -0.38
CA SER A 704 0.77 9.46 -0.98
C SER A 704 -0.17 10.63 -0.60
N GLY A 705 -1.18 10.38 0.25
CA GLY A 705 -2.10 11.36 0.83
C GLY A 705 -1.50 12.17 1.97
N HIS A 706 -2.10 13.32 2.29
CA HIS A 706 -1.83 14.00 3.55
C HIS A 706 -2.21 13.09 4.72
N THR A 707 -1.46 13.18 5.82
CA THR A 707 -1.68 12.33 7.02
C THR A 707 -2.41 13.06 8.14
N ALA A 708 -2.75 14.33 7.91
CA ALA A 708 -3.44 15.20 8.84
C ALA A 708 -4.33 16.18 8.06
N ASP A 709 -5.03 17.03 8.79
CA ASP A 709 -5.99 17.98 8.22
C ASP A 709 -5.34 18.82 7.12
N VAL A 710 -6.01 18.91 5.97
CA VAL A 710 -5.57 19.77 4.88
C VAL A 710 -6.21 21.13 5.10
N LEU A 711 -5.43 22.18 5.30
CA LEU A 711 -5.95 23.50 5.70
C LEU A 711 -6.23 24.41 4.51
N SER A 712 -5.43 24.30 3.44
CA SER A 712 -5.51 25.22 2.31
C SER A 712 -5.19 24.52 1.00
N VAL A 713 -5.87 24.95 -0.05
CA VAL A 713 -5.62 24.53 -1.43
C VAL A 713 -5.45 25.76 -2.31
N SER A 714 -4.61 25.64 -3.34
CA SER A 714 -4.45 26.63 -4.39
C SER A 714 -4.31 25.94 -5.74
N ILE A 715 -4.96 26.49 -6.77
CA ILE A 715 -4.91 25.95 -8.14
C ILE A 715 -4.02 26.84 -9.00
N SER A 716 -3.25 26.25 -9.92
CA SER A 716 -2.41 27.01 -10.84
C SER A 716 -3.25 27.74 -11.88
N GLY A 717 -2.99 29.04 -12.04
CA GLY A 717 -3.65 29.85 -13.08
C GLY A 717 -3.17 29.56 -14.51
N SER A 718 -1.98 28.96 -14.66
CA SER A 718 -1.40 28.65 -15.99
C SER A 718 -1.77 27.25 -16.48
N ASN A 719 -1.86 26.29 -15.56
CA ASN A 719 -2.25 24.91 -15.86
C ASN A 719 -3.34 24.48 -14.88
N PRO A 720 -4.62 24.44 -15.29
CA PRO A 720 -5.73 24.13 -14.39
C PRO A 720 -5.70 22.67 -13.90
N ASN A 721 -4.86 21.81 -14.49
CA ASN A 721 -4.70 20.44 -14.03
C ASN A 721 -3.84 20.33 -12.77
N TRP A 722 -3.13 21.37 -12.36
CA TRP A 722 -2.24 21.30 -11.21
C TRP A 722 -2.79 22.12 -10.05
N PHE A 723 -2.78 21.52 -8.87
CA PHE A 723 -3.12 22.20 -7.63
C PHE A 723 -2.16 21.79 -6.51
N ILE A 724 -2.01 22.67 -5.52
CA ILE A 724 -1.17 22.46 -4.35
C ILE A 724 -2.04 22.51 -3.11
N SER A 725 -1.76 21.62 -2.16
CA SER A 725 -2.40 21.60 -0.86
C SER A 725 -1.36 21.72 0.26
N GLY A 726 -1.74 22.41 1.35
CA GLY A 726 -0.97 22.50 2.60
C GLY A 726 -1.73 21.88 3.76
N SER A 727 -1.02 21.18 4.63
CA SER A 727 -1.59 20.38 5.71
C SER A 727 -0.85 20.56 7.03
N CYS A 728 -1.50 20.14 8.12
CA CYS A 728 -0.92 19.95 9.45
C CYS A 728 0.15 18.83 9.49
N ASP A 729 0.34 18.05 8.41
CA ASP A 729 1.47 17.12 8.30
C ASP A 729 2.82 17.83 8.04
N THR A 730 2.85 19.16 8.09
CA THR A 730 3.98 20.07 7.79
C THR A 730 4.43 20.06 6.33
N THR A 731 3.70 19.37 5.44
CA THR A 731 4.04 19.26 4.03
C THR A 731 3.14 20.11 3.14
N ALA A 732 3.70 20.54 2.02
CA ALA A 732 2.93 21.02 0.89
C ALA A 732 3.04 20.00 -0.25
N ARG A 733 1.93 19.64 -0.88
CA ARG A 733 1.88 18.60 -1.93
C ARG A 733 1.31 19.16 -3.22
N LEU A 734 1.94 18.82 -4.34
CA LEU A 734 1.47 19.12 -5.68
C LEU A 734 0.73 17.92 -6.24
N TRP A 735 -0.43 18.17 -6.84
CA TRP A 735 -1.34 17.16 -7.38
C TRP A 735 -1.65 17.45 -8.85
N ASP A 736 -1.87 16.39 -9.63
CA ASP A 736 -2.40 16.48 -10.99
C ASP A 736 -3.85 15.99 -10.96
N THR A 737 -4.81 16.82 -11.34
CA THR A 737 -6.25 16.51 -11.32
C THR A 737 -6.62 15.34 -12.21
N ARG A 738 -5.78 14.99 -13.20
CA ARG A 738 -5.98 13.86 -14.09
C ARG A 738 -5.52 12.53 -13.48
N ALA A 739 -4.68 12.58 -12.46
CA ALA A 739 -4.08 11.41 -11.81
C ALA A 739 -4.30 11.49 -10.30
N ALA A 740 -5.48 11.07 -9.84
CA ALA A 740 -5.91 11.21 -8.46
C ALA A 740 -5.21 10.29 -7.45
N SER A 741 -4.50 9.26 -7.92
CA SER A 741 -3.90 8.22 -7.07
C SER A 741 -2.64 8.64 -6.31
N ARG A 742 -1.95 9.73 -6.70
CA ARG A 742 -0.73 10.18 -6.02
C ARG A 742 -0.45 11.67 -6.13
N ALA A 743 0.28 12.20 -5.15
CA ALA A 743 0.91 13.51 -5.27
C ALA A 743 2.05 13.44 -6.29
N VAL A 744 2.12 14.41 -7.20
CA VAL A 744 3.19 14.54 -8.18
C VAL A 744 4.52 14.81 -7.47
N ARG A 745 4.52 15.69 -6.47
CA ARG A 745 5.67 16.04 -5.64
C ARG A 745 5.25 16.44 -4.23
N THR A 746 6.10 16.14 -3.24
CA THR A 746 5.92 16.54 -1.84
C THR A 746 7.06 17.44 -1.40
N PHE A 747 6.72 18.63 -0.94
CA PHE A 747 7.64 19.65 -0.47
C PHE A 747 7.71 19.64 1.04
N HIS A 748 8.94 19.45 1.54
CA HIS A 748 9.25 19.44 2.96
C HIS A 748 10.14 20.64 3.25
N GLY A 749 9.79 21.38 4.30
CA GLY A 749 10.60 22.51 4.75
C GLY A 749 10.14 22.99 6.10
N HIS A 750 8.84 23.19 6.27
CA HIS A 750 8.26 23.72 7.50
C HIS A 750 8.44 22.79 8.70
N GLU A 751 8.45 23.42 9.87
CA GLU A 751 8.58 22.73 11.17
C GLU A 751 7.25 22.71 11.95
N GLY A 752 6.23 23.41 11.44
CA GLY A 752 4.85 23.39 11.95
C GLY A 752 3.82 23.33 10.83
N ASP A 753 2.56 23.50 11.20
CA ASP A 753 1.41 23.34 10.30
C ASP A 753 1.46 24.32 9.14
N VAL A 754 1.17 23.85 7.93
CA VAL A 754 1.09 24.70 6.74
C VAL A 754 -0.33 25.23 6.61
N ASN A 755 -0.57 26.40 7.20
CA ASN A 755 -1.88 27.05 7.23
C ASN A 755 -2.36 27.50 5.85
N THR A 756 -1.45 27.92 4.98
CA THR A 756 -1.81 28.54 3.70
C THR A 756 -0.83 28.20 2.60
N VAL A 757 -1.37 28.00 1.39
CA VAL A 757 -0.60 27.82 0.16
C VAL A 757 -1.18 28.70 -0.92
N LYS A 758 -0.32 29.35 -1.72
CA LYS A 758 -0.74 30.11 -2.90
C LYS A 758 0.26 29.95 -4.03
N PHE A 759 -0.25 29.69 -5.24
CA PHE A 759 0.56 29.74 -6.44
C PHE A 759 1.12 31.14 -6.68
N PHE A 760 2.34 31.18 -7.18
CA PHE A 760 2.92 32.39 -7.74
C PHE A 760 2.25 32.67 -9.11
N PRO A 761 2.12 33.95 -9.53
CA PRO A 761 1.45 34.28 -10.79
C PRO A 761 2.06 33.63 -12.05
N ASP A 762 3.32 33.22 -12.01
CA ASP A 762 4.01 32.51 -13.09
C ASP A 762 3.60 31.03 -13.24
N GLY A 763 2.89 30.47 -12.25
CA GLY A 763 2.45 29.08 -12.20
C GLY A 763 3.54 28.03 -11.97
N ASN A 764 4.81 28.43 -11.90
CA ASN A 764 5.96 27.55 -11.70
C ASN A 764 6.47 27.56 -10.26
N ARG A 765 6.08 28.55 -9.47
CA ARG A 765 6.44 28.69 -8.06
C ARG A 765 5.21 28.75 -7.19
N PHE A 766 5.38 28.53 -5.90
CA PHE A 766 4.32 28.74 -4.93
C PHE A 766 4.90 29.16 -3.58
N GLY A 767 4.11 29.93 -2.85
CA GLY A 767 4.38 30.34 -1.49
C GLY A 767 3.62 29.47 -0.50
N THR A 768 4.19 29.34 0.69
CA THR A 768 3.56 28.70 1.85
C THR A 768 3.74 29.59 3.07
N GLY A 769 2.74 29.58 3.96
CA GLY A 769 2.81 30.21 5.27
C GLY A 769 2.48 29.18 6.35
N SER A 770 3.29 29.16 7.41
CA SER A 770 3.20 28.14 8.46
C SER A 770 3.12 28.72 9.86
N GLU A 771 2.68 27.88 10.80
CA GLU A 771 2.73 28.14 12.23
C GLU A 771 4.16 28.29 12.77
N ASP A 772 5.19 27.82 12.05
CA ASP A 772 6.60 28.04 12.40
C ASP A 772 7.07 29.51 12.30
N GLY A 773 6.19 30.41 11.87
CA GLY A 773 6.45 31.84 11.72
C GLY A 773 7.24 32.21 10.45
N THR A 774 7.52 31.23 9.59
CA THR A 774 8.20 31.46 8.31
C THR A 774 7.20 31.41 7.15
N CYS A 775 7.42 32.28 6.17
CA CYS A 775 6.88 32.09 4.83
C CYS A 775 7.99 31.51 3.95
N ARG A 776 7.66 30.58 3.06
CA ARG A 776 8.67 29.97 2.17
C ARG A 776 8.20 30.00 0.74
N LEU A 777 9.15 30.20 -0.18
CA LEU A 777 8.91 30.13 -1.61
C LEU A 777 9.55 28.87 -2.17
N TYR A 778 8.80 28.09 -2.92
CA TYR A 778 9.26 26.86 -3.56
C TYR A 778 9.14 26.96 -5.09
N ASP A 779 10.05 26.31 -5.80
CA ASP A 779 9.95 26.11 -7.25
C ASP A 779 9.49 24.69 -7.55
N ILE A 780 8.45 24.57 -8.36
CA ILE A 780 7.83 23.30 -8.71
C ILE A 780 8.74 22.48 -9.61
N ARG A 781 9.51 23.12 -10.49
CA ARG A 781 10.34 22.45 -11.50
C ARG A 781 11.57 21.82 -10.88
N THR A 782 12.23 22.54 -9.97
CA THR A 782 13.40 22.06 -9.25
C THR A 782 12.99 21.17 -8.07
N GLY A 783 11.82 21.39 -7.47
CA GLY A 783 11.40 20.68 -6.27
C GLY A 783 12.05 21.24 -4.99
N HIS A 784 12.72 22.39 -5.09
CA HIS A 784 13.52 22.98 -4.01
C HIS A 784 12.89 24.26 -3.46
N GLN A 785 13.20 24.53 -2.19
CA GLN A 785 12.94 25.79 -1.53
C GLN A 785 13.89 26.86 -2.09
N LEU A 786 13.33 27.96 -2.59
CA LEU A 786 14.06 29.08 -3.17
C LEU A 786 14.45 30.14 -2.14
N GLN A 787 13.53 30.49 -1.25
CA GLN A 787 13.68 31.59 -0.27
C GLN A 787 12.88 31.29 1.00
N VAL A 788 13.36 31.84 2.12
CA VAL A 788 12.67 31.87 3.42
C VAL A 788 12.50 33.33 3.81
N TYR A 789 11.29 33.70 4.20
CA TYR A 789 10.96 35.01 4.74
C TYR A 789 10.62 34.85 6.21
N GLN A 790 11.41 35.48 7.07
CA GLN A 790 11.21 35.45 8.51
C GLN A 790 11.44 36.86 9.06
N PRO A 791 10.46 37.47 9.74
CA PRO A 791 10.50 38.88 10.07
C PRO A 791 11.69 39.26 10.97
N HIS A 792 12.05 38.46 11.99
CA HIS A 792 13.17 38.76 12.90
C HIS A 792 13.83 37.45 13.40
N GLY A 793 15.14 37.50 13.67
CA GLY A 793 15.99 36.32 13.83
C GLY A 793 16.10 35.66 15.20
N ASP A 794 15.40 36.10 16.26
CA ASP A 794 15.60 35.52 17.61
C ASP A 794 14.45 35.75 18.63
N GLY A 795 13.23 36.11 18.19
CA GLY A 795 12.11 36.41 19.11
C GLY A 795 10.76 35.85 18.64
N GLU A 796 10.08 35.13 19.53
CA GLU A 796 8.72 34.58 19.47
C GLU A 796 8.16 34.33 18.04
N ASN A 797 8.23 33.08 17.58
CA ASN A 797 7.70 32.69 16.27
C ASN A 797 6.19 32.92 16.22
N VAL A 798 5.76 33.95 15.50
CA VAL A 798 4.35 34.26 15.34
C VAL A 798 3.80 33.49 14.13
N PRO A 799 2.72 32.71 14.30
CA PRO A 799 2.11 31.95 13.22
C PRO A 799 1.69 32.82 12.03
N VAL A 800 2.06 32.39 10.83
CA VAL A 800 1.54 32.95 9.58
C VAL A 800 0.17 32.33 9.30
N THR A 801 -0.84 33.15 9.07
CA THR A 801 -2.22 32.71 8.85
C THR A 801 -2.60 32.64 7.38
N SER A 802 -2.11 33.59 6.59
CA SER A 802 -2.51 33.75 5.18
C SER A 802 -1.42 34.47 4.38
N ILE A 803 -1.35 34.16 3.10
CA ILE A 803 -0.43 34.79 2.15
C ILE A 803 -1.15 35.19 0.87
N ALA A 804 -0.66 36.22 0.19
CA ALA A 804 -1.07 36.59 -1.15
C ALA A 804 0.10 37.20 -1.93
N PHE A 805 0.20 36.90 -3.23
CA PHE A 805 1.18 37.52 -4.12
C PHE A 805 0.57 38.72 -4.85
N SER A 806 1.40 39.71 -5.18
CA SER A 806 1.02 40.73 -6.17
C SER A 806 0.85 40.08 -7.55
N ALA A 807 0.09 40.72 -8.45
CA ALA A 807 -0.08 40.23 -9.82
C ALA A 807 1.26 40.11 -10.59
N SER A 808 2.24 40.97 -10.26
CA SER A 808 3.62 40.91 -10.78
C SER A 808 4.48 39.82 -10.12
N GLY A 809 4.03 39.28 -8.99
CA GLY A 809 4.79 38.36 -8.14
C GLY A 809 5.95 39.02 -7.38
N ARG A 810 6.23 40.33 -7.56
CA ARG A 810 7.34 41.01 -6.87
C ARG A 810 7.12 41.09 -5.36
N LEU A 811 5.89 41.28 -4.92
CA LEU A 811 5.55 41.45 -3.51
C LEU A 811 4.81 40.24 -2.98
N LEU A 812 5.15 39.85 -1.76
CA LEU A 812 4.43 38.86 -0.97
C LEU A 812 3.83 39.55 0.25
N PHE A 813 2.50 39.50 0.37
CA PHE A 813 1.77 39.96 1.54
C PHE A 813 1.54 38.77 2.46
N ALA A 814 2.00 38.87 3.71
CA ALA A 814 1.88 37.81 4.70
C ALA A 814 1.17 38.33 5.96
N GLY A 815 0.05 37.70 6.32
CA GLY A 815 -0.74 38.04 7.51
C GLY A 815 -0.33 37.17 8.69
N TYR A 816 -0.16 37.80 9.85
CA TYR A 816 0.32 37.15 11.06
C TYR A 816 -0.75 37.09 12.15
N ALA A 817 -0.56 36.16 13.08
CA ALA A 817 -1.46 35.97 14.22
C ALA A 817 -1.29 37.02 15.34
N ASN A 818 -0.15 37.72 15.41
CA ASN A 818 0.10 38.77 16.42
C ASN A 818 -0.43 40.13 15.95
N ASN A 819 -1.07 40.86 16.88
CA ASN A 819 -1.23 42.32 16.88
C ASN A 819 -1.34 43.03 15.52
N ASN A 820 -2.10 42.45 14.58
CA ASN A 820 -2.50 43.07 13.32
C ASN A 820 -1.39 43.22 12.28
N ALA A 821 -0.24 42.56 12.50
CA ALA A 821 0.90 42.67 11.62
C ALA A 821 0.61 42.00 10.26
N CYS A 822 0.92 42.72 9.20
CA CYS A 822 0.95 42.18 7.84
C CYS A 822 2.19 42.73 7.16
N TYR A 823 3.21 41.88 7.01
CA TYR A 823 4.47 42.25 6.39
C TYR A 823 4.38 42.09 4.88
N VAL A 824 4.87 43.11 4.18
CA VAL A 824 5.04 43.13 2.73
C VAL A 824 6.49 42.82 2.42
N TRP A 825 6.75 41.68 1.80
CA TRP A 825 8.07 41.17 1.48
C TRP A 825 8.41 41.38 0.01
N ASP A 826 9.66 41.75 -0.27
CA ASP A 826 10.23 41.65 -1.62
C ASP A 826 10.63 40.20 -1.88
N THR A 827 9.95 39.54 -2.81
CA THR A 827 10.16 38.11 -3.09
C THR A 827 11.54 37.78 -3.67
N LEU A 828 12.23 38.76 -4.26
CA LEU A 828 13.53 38.52 -4.88
C LEU A 828 14.66 38.74 -3.89
N LEU A 829 14.54 39.75 -3.02
CA LEU A 829 15.59 40.18 -2.10
C LEU A 829 15.39 39.61 -0.69
N GLY A 830 14.18 39.20 -0.34
CA GLY A 830 13.88 38.66 0.99
C GLY A 830 13.81 39.72 2.08
N GLU A 831 13.69 41.00 1.72
CA GLU A 831 13.63 42.12 2.66
C GLU A 831 12.17 42.55 2.90
N ILE A 832 11.87 43.01 4.13
CA ILE A 832 10.59 43.62 4.46
C ILE A 832 10.58 45.03 3.86
N VAL A 833 9.57 45.30 3.04
CA VAL A 833 9.38 46.60 2.41
C VAL A 833 8.47 47.51 3.24
N LEU A 834 7.43 46.94 3.86
CA LEU A 834 6.44 47.68 4.63
C LEU A 834 5.75 46.76 5.65
N ASP A 835 5.37 47.32 6.79
CA ASP A 835 4.42 46.69 7.73
C ASP A 835 3.09 47.45 7.67
N LEU A 836 2.00 46.76 7.30
CA LEU A 836 0.67 47.36 7.27
C LEU A 836 0.09 47.56 8.68
N GLY A 837 0.63 46.90 9.70
CA GLY A 837 0.19 47.05 11.09
C GLY A 837 0.46 48.45 11.64
N GLU A 838 1.53 49.09 11.17
CA GLU A 838 1.93 50.45 11.56
C GLU A 838 1.13 51.55 10.84
N LEU A 839 0.42 51.20 9.76
CA LEU A 839 -0.37 52.17 9.01
C LEU A 839 -1.63 52.57 9.78
N GLN A 840 -2.10 53.80 9.50
CA GLN A 840 -3.34 54.31 10.06
C GLN A 840 -4.53 53.43 9.65
N ASP A 841 -5.45 53.20 10.59
CA ASP A 841 -6.61 52.31 10.42
C ASP A 841 -6.22 50.85 10.10
N SER A 842 -5.15 50.32 10.71
CA SER A 842 -4.86 48.89 10.69
C SER A 842 -5.90 48.06 11.47
N HIS A 843 -5.81 46.73 11.36
CA HIS A 843 -6.71 45.83 12.10
C HIS A 843 -6.50 45.94 13.62
N LYS A 844 -7.41 45.38 14.42
CA LYS A 844 -7.30 45.32 15.89
C LYS A 844 -7.08 43.91 16.46
N ASN A 845 -7.33 42.89 15.65
CA ASN A 845 -7.04 41.50 15.97
C ASN A 845 -6.34 40.79 14.80
N ARG A 846 -5.94 39.52 15.01
CA ARG A 846 -5.26 38.69 14.00
C ARG A 846 -5.93 38.76 12.63
N ILE A 847 -5.10 38.88 11.60
CA ILE A 847 -5.53 38.79 10.22
C ILE A 847 -5.67 37.29 9.90
N SER A 848 -6.82 36.88 9.39
CA SER A 848 -7.13 35.48 9.10
C SER A 848 -6.97 35.14 7.63
N CYS A 849 -7.28 36.10 6.76
CA CYS A 849 -7.26 35.89 5.31
C CYS A 849 -6.82 37.15 4.57
N LEU A 850 -6.18 36.92 3.43
CA LEU A 850 -5.69 37.91 2.49
C LEU A 850 -6.12 37.50 1.09
N GLY A 851 -6.54 38.47 0.28
CA GLY A 851 -6.86 38.24 -1.12
C GLY A 851 -6.50 39.44 -1.96
N MET A 852 -5.82 39.19 -3.07
CA MET A 852 -5.45 40.21 -4.06
C MET A 852 -6.55 40.29 -5.13
N SER A 853 -6.85 41.50 -5.61
CA SER A 853 -7.70 41.68 -6.78
C SER A 853 -7.05 41.06 -8.03
N ALA A 854 -7.86 40.61 -8.99
CA ALA A 854 -7.35 39.95 -10.19
C ALA A 854 -6.38 40.81 -11.03
N ASP A 855 -6.50 42.14 -10.95
CA ASP A 855 -5.62 43.11 -11.61
C ASP A 855 -4.42 43.55 -10.74
N GLY A 856 -4.37 43.13 -9.47
CA GLY A 856 -3.33 43.52 -8.51
C GLY A 856 -3.43 44.97 -8.01
N SER A 857 -4.54 45.67 -8.24
CA SER A 857 -4.74 47.06 -7.81
C SER A 857 -5.01 47.21 -6.32
N ALA A 858 -5.64 46.21 -5.68
CA ALA A 858 -6.02 46.26 -4.28
C ALA A 858 -5.89 44.91 -3.58
N LEU A 859 -5.53 44.96 -2.30
CA LEU A 859 -5.50 43.85 -1.36
C LEU A 859 -6.66 44.00 -0.38
N CYS A 860 -7.42 42.93 -0.15
CA CYS A 860 -8.37 42.87 0.96
C CYS A 860 -7.81 42.01 2.09
N THR A 861 -7.89 42.53 3.31
CA THR A 861 -7.52 41.86 4.56
C THR A 861 -8.79 41.59 5.38
N GLY A 862 -8.95 40.36 5.86
CA GLY A 862 -10.01 39.99 6.79
C GLY A 862 -9.43 39.64 8.16
N SER A 863 -10.09 40.08 9.24
CA SER A 863 -9.59 39.91 10.61
C SER A 863 -10.65 39.37 11.56
N TRP A 864 -10.19 38.88 12.70
CA TRP A 864 -11.02 38.50 13.84
C TRP A 864 -11.64 39.71 14.56
N ASP A 865 -11.32 40.94 14.16
CA ASP A 865 -11.99 42.17 14.61
C ASP A 865 -13.34 42.43 13.90
N SER A 866 -13.87 41.42 13.20
CA SER A 866 -15.11 41.42 12.40
C SER A 866 -15.13 42.36 11.19
N ASN A 867 -14.02 43.03 10.89
CA ASN A 867 -13.92 43.97 9.78
C ASN A 867 -13.10 43.38 8.64
N LEU A 868 -13.38 43.86 7.44
CA LEU A 868 -12.48 43.72 6.30
C LEU A 868 -11.96 45.09 5.90
N LYS A 869 -10.72 45.18 5.45
CA LYS A 869 -10.11 46.42 4.98
C LYS A 869 -9.59 46.23 3.56
N ILE A 870 -9.77 47.25 2.74
CA ILE A 870 -9.28 47.26 1.36
C ILE A 870 -8.13 48.26 1.29
N TRP A 871 -6.95 47.74 0.95
CA TRP A 871 -5.72 48.48 0.78
C TRP A 871 -5.45 48.60 -0.71
N ALA A 872 -5.47 49.81 -1.25
CA ALA A 872 -5.14 50.01 -2.66
C ALA A 872 -3.77 50.68 -2.79
N PHE A 873 -3.03 50.23 -3.80
CA PHE A 873 -1.76 50.85 -4.15
C PHE A 873 -2.02 52.03 -5.09
N GLY A 874 -1.82 53.25 -4.60
CA GLY A 874 -1.72 54.41 -5.47
C GLY A 874 -0.29 54.54 -5.93
N GLY A 875 0.00 54.32 -7.21
CA GLY A 875 1.36 54.25 -7.72
C GLY A 875 2.17 55.56 -7.60
N HIS A 876 3.09 55.82 -8.55
CA HIS A 876 3.85 57.09 -8.65
C HIS A 876 2.99 58.36 -8.89
N ARG A 877 1.68 58.30 -8.68
CA ARG A 877 0.79 59.46 -8.60
C ARG A 877 0.11 59.42 -7.23
N ARG A 878 0.34 60.49 -6.45
CA ARG A 878 -0.34 60.78 -5.17
C ARG A 878 -1.80 60.33 -5.21
N VAL A 879 -2.16 59.43 -4.30
CA VAL A 879 -3.55 59.28 -3.86
C VAL A 879 -3.93 60.61 -3.22
N ILE A 880 -4.92 61.29 -3.78
CA ILE A 880 -5.53 62.49 -3.19
C ILE A 880 -6.67 62.04 -2.29
#